data_AF-A0AAD5T142-F1
#
_entry.id   AF-A0AAD5T142-F1
#
_cell.length_a   1.000
_cell.length_b   1.000
_cell.length_c   1.000
_cell.angle_alpha   90.00
_cell.angle_beta   90.00
_cell.angle_gamma   90.00
#
_symmetry.space_group_name_H-M   'P 1'
#
loop_
_entity.id
_entity.type
_entity.pdbx_description
1 polymer ?
#
loop_
_entity_poly.entity_id
_entity_poly.type
_entity_poly.pdbx_seq_one_letter_code
_entity_poly.pdbx_strand_id
1 'polypeptide(L)'
;MGKKKGGKNKSKGISGNNNNTTQSESKVNNTASVLLAARALFDGEECNALGARDAILQSLPAALISESVDVLELLGACELELAATCLSTCASTLSSSLSSHEHNHETAALEYLRRAVGLNAARMGPAAFLSLAQLCVGAEAVSFYNQGIAALSDELDVLVADDNGKSDDEHEHGEEIDALKRKISGALCSISEIYMTDCCDDPLAEQHCSSCTARAIELSPLLPEVHQTSASVLLSKCDPDAATSAILTSTSLWSPANMDSWPPYPTRVATAKILMEVSLYDNAAVVLETALQENDEDLEPWYLFSWCYYQMGGGDDDDGNDDDMGEDNATENVSLEDKVDCFVDAKECLERLFELASKQNEFDVDPNMLEHANQMLSHVSSVLNSHPGLVKQIEELHRDREIGEEFGDGNINNEAGEEDDAMEIHSLNPSWLIATISYYGPKAAKRRQIIRETWQKLYATPDITCRFILAKANDPDTQLDYILFENETFGDLVVLDSIPEDSRTANTVKSIEFFKSLNPYLNGTNSHLRRDFVSKADDDSFIYATEFRKRYLDQNYAQERTIIGRNCSGCKPYLYAAGQFYTMSLPMIDHISQLHATNKIINMDEDALNGLLLLNNHEFHPQNYTFIHVENKFAFDWSPAINDSSLNNHRVTIDSLNPHKMKQDADYLLVASLFGPDGVDHAMVESLDQTQSYL
;
A
#
# COMPACT_ATOMS: atom_id res chain seq x y z
N MET A 1 80.33 62.96 29.90
CA MET A 1 80.44 62.14 31.13
C MET A 1 79.98 60.74 30.76
N GLY A 2 80.85 59.77 30.44
CA GLY A 2 81.52 58.84 31.37
C GLY A 2 80.75 57.48 31.39
N LYS A 3 81.16 56.46 30.60
CA LYS A 3 81.80 55.16 31.01
C LYS A 3 80.92 54.31 31.98
N LYS A 4 80.75 52.98 31.91
CA LYS A 4 81.50 51.84 31.31
C LYS A 4 80.72 50.51 31.55
N LYS A 5 80.76 49.59 30.57
CA LYS A 5 81.06 48.12 30.58
C LYS A 5 80.41 47.16 31.63
N GLY A 6 79.70 46.12 31.14
CA GLY A 6 80.27 44.83 30.67
C GLY A 6 80.08 43.58 31.57
N GLY A 7 79.76 42.42 30.97
CA GLY A 7 80.02 41.09 31.57
C GLY A 7 79.20 39.91 31.01
N LYS A 8 79.85 39.01 30.26
CA LYS A 8 79.37 37.70 29.75
C LYS A 8 79.18 36.65 30.86
N ASN A 9 78.28 35.67 30.66
CA ASN A 9 78.52 34.23 30.91
C ASN A 9 77.34 33.38 30.38
N LYS A 10 77.57 32.58 29.33
CA LYS A 10 77.86 31.12 29.33
C LYS A 10 76.60 30.24 29.35
N SER A 11 76.22 29.80 28.14
CA SER A 11 75.40 28.63 27.89
C SER A 11 76.12 27.36 28.34
N LYS A 12 75.43 26.54 29.14
CA LYS A 12 75.72 25.10 29.32
C LYS A 12 74.42 24.37 28.96
N GLY A 13 74.51 23.51 27.96
CA GLY A 13 73.40 22.71 27.49
C GLY A 13 72.90 21.73 28.55
N ILE A 14 71.58 21.58 28.58
CA ILE A 14 70.93 20.35 28.99
C ILE A 14 70.31 19.80 27.70
N SER A 15 71.00 18.81 27.14
CA SER A 15 70.50 17.95 26.06
C SER A 15 69.44 17.03 26.67
N GLY A 16 68.18 17.45 26.60
CA GLY A 16 67.02 16.66 27.00
C GLY A 16 66.11 16.42 25.79
N ASN A 17 66.28 15.26 25.16
CA ASN A 17 65.24 14.45 24.52
C ASN A 17 64.04 15.13 23.81
N ASN A 18 64.28 15.98 22.80
CA ASN A 18 63.22 16.56 21.94
C ASN A 18 62.90 15.74 20.67
N ASN A 19 63.56 14.60 20.44
CA ASN A 19 63.37 13.81 19.22
C ASN A 19 62.18 12.83 19.26
N ASN A 20 61.69 12.45 20.45
CA ASN A 20 60.52 11.57 20.55
C ASN A 20 59.20 12.34 20.37
N THR A 21 59.11 13.55 20.91
CA THR A 21 57.90 14.39 20.81
C THR A 21 57.65 14.87 19.37
N THR A 22 58.72 15.23 18.65
CA THR A 22 58.62 15.65 17.24
C THR A 22 58.30 14.49 16.29
N GLN A 23 58.78 13.27 16.57
CA GLN A 23 58.39 12.08 15.81
C GLN A 23 56.95 11.64 16.08
N SER A 24 56.47 11.70 17.33
CA SER A 24 55.07 11.39 17.65
C SER A 24 54.12 12.42 17.05
N GLU A 25 54.44 13.71 17.15
CA GLU A 25 53.65 14.79 16.54
C GLU A 25 53.65 14.68 15.00
N SER A 26 54.79 14.36 14.37
CA SER A 26 54.82 14.15 12.90
C SER A 26 54.01 12.94 12.45
N LYS A 27 53.95 11.88 13.26
CA LYS A 27 53.16 10.68 12.96
C LYS A 27 51.66 10.96 13.10
N VAL A 28 51.25 11.63 14.18
CA VAL A 28 49.85 12.01 14.42
C VAL A 28 49.34 12.97 13.33
N ASN A 29 50.15 13.96 12.92
CA ASN A 29 49.80 14.87 11.84
C ASN A 29 49.68 14.16 10.48
N ASN A 30 50.52 13.15 10.22
CA ASN A 30 50.41 12.35 9.00
C ASN A 30 49.13 11.50 9.00
N THR A 31 48.81 10.80 10.10
CA THR A 31 47.59 10.00 10.23
C THR A 31 46.33 10.84 10.04
N ALA A 32 46.23 12.00 10.69
CA ALA A 32 45.09 12.90 10.53
C ALA A 32 44.93 13.40 9.09
N SER A 33 46.03 13.71 8.40
CA SER A 33 45.99 14.15 7.00
C SER A 33 45.55 13.06 6.03
N VAL A 34 46.00 11.81 6.24
CA VAL A 34 45.58 10.66 5.44
C VAL A 34 44.11 10.34 5.70
N LEU A 35 43.68 10.37 6.97
CA LEU A 35 42.29 10.14 7.34
C LEU A 35 41.36 11.17 6.70
N LEU A 36 41.71 12.46 6.75
CA LEU A 36 40.94 13.53 6.10
C LEU A 36 40.83 13.32 4.58
N ALA A 37 41.93 12.95 3.93
CA ALA A 37 41.95 12.69 2.49
C ALA A 37 41.12 11.46 2.11
N ALA A 38 41.21 10.37 2.89
CA ALA A 38 40.41 9.18 2.69
C ALA A 38 38.92 9.45 2.95
N ARG A 39 38.60 10.27 3.95
CA ARG A 39 37.22 10.66 4.25
C ARG A 39 36.62 11.51 3.14
N ALA A 40 37.39 12.41 2.53
CA ALA A 40 36.95 13.16 1.36
C ALA A 40 36.70 12.29 0.12
N LEU A 41 37.34 11.11 0.01
CA LEU A 41 37.05 10.13 -1.04
C LEU A 41 35.79 9.32 -0.72
N PHE A 42 35.55 9.00 0.54
CA PHE A 42 34.42 8.19 0.98
C PHE A 42 33.11 9.01 1.03
N ASP A 43 33.12 10.17 1.68
CA ASP A 43 31.94 11.04 1.87
C ASP A 43 31.66 11.97 0.66
N GLY A 44 32.34 11.76 -0.48
CA GLY A 44 32.16 12.58 -1.69
C GLY A 44 30.84 12.30 -2.42
N GLU A 45 30.46 13.14 -3.39
CA GLU A 45 29.24 12.96 -4.21
C GLU A 45 29.19 11.58 -4.90
N GLU A 46 30.35 11.09 -5.36
CA GLU A 46 30.53 9.70 -5.79
C GLU A 46 31.39 8.99 -4.74
N CYS A 47 30.77 8.14 -3.91
CA CYS A 47 31.49 7.38 -2.89
C CYS A 47 32.59 6.51 -3.52
N ASN A 48 33.86 6.77 -3.17
CA ASN A 48 35.00 6.01 -3.65
C ASN A 48 35.64 5.20 -2.52
N ALA A 49 34.91 4.19 -2.04
CA ALA A 49 35.35 3.29 -0.97
C ALA A 49 36.67 2.57 -1.27
N LEU A 50 36.85 2.10 -2.52
CA LEU A 50 38.09 1.44 -2.95
C LEU A 50 39.29 2.38 -2.83
N GLY A 51 39.15 3.61 -3.34
CA GLY A 51 40.19 4.63 -3.30
C GLY A 51 40.50 5.09 -1.88
N ALA A 52 39.47 5.26 -1.03
CA ALA A 52 39.63 5.61 0.38
C ALA A 52 40.42 4.53 1.13
N ARG A 53 40.02 3.26 0.98
CA ARG A 53 40.71 2.11 1.58
C ARG A 53 42.17 2.03 1.13
N ASP A 54 42.42 2.08 -0.17
CA ASP A 54 43.75 1.95 -0.73
C ASP A 54 44.66 3.12 -0.31
N ALA A 55 44.11 4.34 -0.21
CA ALA A 55 44.84 5.50 0.30
C ALA A 55 45.33 5.29 1.75
N ILE A 56 44.49 4.71 2.61
CA ILE A 56 44.83 4.39 4.00
C ILE A 56 45.90 3.30 4.04
N LEU A 57 45.65 2.15 3.39
CA LEU A 57 46.51 0.97 3.45
C LEU A 57 47.89 1.22 2.83
N GLN A 58 48.00 2.09 1.82
CA GLN A 58 49.28 2.43 1.18
C GLN A 58 50.04 3.52 1.93
N SER A 59 49.35 4.45 2.60
CA SER A 59 49.97 5.63 3.21
C SER A 59 50.32 5.45 4.68
N LEU A 60 49.68 4.49 5.38
CA LEU A 60 49.90 4.23 6.81
C LEU A 60 50.51 2.86 7.06
N PRO A 61 51.49 2.73 7.98
CA PRO A 61 51.99 1.44 8.42
C PRO A 61 50.95 0.69 9.25
N ALA A 62 50.92 -0.64 9.15
CA ALA A 62 49.97 -1.51 9.86
C ALA A 62 49.88 -1.26 11.38
N ALA A 63 50.99 -0.89 12.02
CA ALA A 63 50.99 -0.55 13.44
C ALA A 63 50.13 0.69 13.77
N LEU A 64 50.16 1.73 12.92
CA LEU A 64 49.34 2.93 13.13
C LEU A 64 47.87 2.67 12.80
N ILE A 65 47.59 1.85 11.79
CA ILE A 65 46.22 1.44 11.44
C ILE A 65 45.59 0.70 12.63
N SER A 66 46.26 -0.33 13.15
CA SER A 66 45.76 -1.19 14.24
C SER A 66 45.65 -0.55 15.63
N GLU A 67 46.06 0.72 15.77
CA GLU A 67 46.01 1.52 17.01
C GLU A 67 45.07 2.72 16.92
N SER A 68 44.48 3.00 15.74
CA SER A 68 43.66 4.19 15.51
C SER A 68 42.19 3.82 15.26
N VAL A 69 41.32 4.11 16.24
CA VAL A 69 39.86 3.87 16.14
C VAL A 69 39.28 4.51 14.88
N ASP A 70 39.54 5.79 14.65
CA ASP A 70 38.96 6.54 13.52
C ASP A 70 39.37 5.98 12.14
N VAL A 71 40.56 5.35 12.05
CA VAL A 71 41.06 4.73 10.81
C VAL A 71 40.43 3.36 10.60
N LEU A 72 40.32 2.57 11.66
CA LEU A 72 39.67 1.26 11.62
C LEU A 72 38.18 1.38 11.33
N GLU A 73 37.51 2.39 11.89
CA GLU A 73 36.11 2.69 11.60
C GLU A 73 35.91 3.02 10.11
N LEU A 74 36.73 3.92 9.55
CA LEU A 74 36.64 4.27 8.13
C LEU A 74 36.98 3.07 7.22
N LEU A 75 37.97 2.24 7.59
CA LEU A 75 38.26 1.01 6.84
C LEU A 75 37.08 0.04 6.89
N GLY A 76 36.46 -0.15 8.05
CA GLY A 76 35.25 -0.97 8.19
C GLY A 76 34.11 -0.47 7.29
N ALA A 77 33.86 0.84 7.28
CA ALA A 77 32.87 1.46 6.39
C ALA A 77 33.21 1.28 4.91
N CYS A 78 34.48 1.41 4.52
CA CYS A 78 34.91 1.15 3.15
C CYS A 78 34.68 -0.31 2.71
N GLU A 79 34.98 -1.28 3.57
CA GLU A 79 34.77 -2.69 3.25
C GLU A 79 33.28 -3.04 3.12
N LEU A 80 32.41 -2.45 3.95
CA LEU A 80 30.95 -2.62 3.82
C LEU A 80 30.39 -2.06 2.52
N GLU A 81 30.84 -0.87 2.10
CA GLU A 81 30.43 -0.28 0.83
C GLU A 81 30.93 -1.11 -0.37
N LEU A 82 32.12 -1.71 -0.25
CA LEU A 82 32.65 -2.63 -1.25
C LEU A 82 31.85 -3.93 -1.32
N ALA A 83 31.34 -4.43 -0.19
CA ALA A 83 30.43 -5.57 -0.18
C ALA A 83 29.10 -5.22 -0.88
N ALA A 84 28.51 -4.06 -0.57
CA ALA A 84 27.26 -3.60 -1.18
C ALA A 84 27.36 -3.40 -2.71
N THR A 85 28.47 -2.84 -3.19
CA THR A 85 28.72 -2.68 -4.64
C THR A 85 28.97 -4.00 -5.36
N CYS A 86 29.49 -5.02 -4.66
CA CYS A 86 29.51 -6.38 -5.21
C CYS A 86 28.07 -6.86 -5.46
N LEU A 87 27.17 -6.64 -4.49
CA LEU A 87 25.75 -7.00 -4.56
C LEU A 87 25.02 -6.32 -5.72
N SER A 88 25.21 -5.00 -5.92
CA SER A 88 24.53 -4.26 -6.98
C SER A 88 24.95 -4.70 -8.40
N THR A 89 26.15 -5.26 -8.53
CA THR A 89 26.66 -5.79 -9.81
C THR A 89 26.11 -7.20 -10.10
N CYS A 90 25.63 -7.92 -9.07
CA CYS A 90 25.06 -9.27 -9.15
C CYS A 90 23.81 -9.36 -10.04
N ALA A 91 23.04 -8.28 -10.18
CA ALA A 91 21.85 -8.24 -11.03
C ALA A 91 22.14 -8.47 -12.54
N SER A 92 23.42 -8.47 -12.95
CA SER A 92 23.81 -8.54 -14.37
C SER A 92 24.68 -9.74 -14.78
N THR A 93 25.29 -10.50 -13.85
CA THR A 93 26.12 -11.68 -14.21
C THR A 93 26.29 -12.70 -13.08
N LEU A 94 26.05 -13.98 -13.38
CA LEU A 94 26.35 -15.17 -12.56
C LEU A 94 27.83 -15.25 -12.16
N SER A 95 28.16 -15.47 -10.89
CA SER A 95 29.32 -16.28 -10.47
C SER A 95 29.43 -16.46 -8.94
N SER A 96 29.67 -17.70 -8.49
CA SER A 96 30.15 -18.07 -7.15
C SER A 96 31.44 -17.37 -6.68
N SER A 97 32.16 -16.71 -7.60
CA SER A 97 33.28 -15.84 -7.24
C SER A 97 32.82 -14.53 -6.58
N LEU A 98 31.66 -13.98 -6.95
CA LEU A 98 31.19 -12.68 -6.42
C LEU A 98 30.74 -12.78 -4.96
N SER A 99 29.98 -13.82 -4.59
CA SER A 99 29.63 -14.11 -3.20
C SER A 99 30.84 -14.34 -2.31
N SER A 100 31.89 -14.99 -2.84
CA SER A 100 33.16 -15.12 -2.12
C SER A 100 33.87 -13.78 -1.93
N HIS A 101 33.74 -12.83 -2.86
CA HIS A 101 34.33 -11.50 -2.74
C HIS A 101 33.58 -10.65 -1.71
N GLU A 102 32.25 -10.67 -1.74
CA GLU A 102 31.39 -10.03 -0.75
C GLU A 102 31.71 -10.52 0.66
N HIS A 103 31.71 -11.84 0.88
CA HIS A 103 32.03 -12.42 2.18
C HIS A 103 33.42 -12.03 2.70
N ASN A 104 34.41 -11.87 1.82
CA ASN A 104 35.74 -11.41 2.20
C ASN A 104 35.71 -9.95 2.70
N HIS A 105 34.92 -9.09 2.05
CA HIS A 105 34.75 -7.70 2.46
C HIS A 105 34.01 -7.60 3.80
N GLU A 106 32.93 -8.35 4.00
CA GLU A 106 32.22 -8.44 5.28
C GLU A 106 33.13 -8.91 6.41
N THR A 107 33.95 -9.95 6.15
CA THR A 107 34.92 -10.47 7.12
C THR A 107 35.96 -9.41 7.49
N ALA A 108 36.48 -8.67 6.51
CA ALA A 108 37.43 -7.60 6.74
C ALA A 108 36.80 -6.44 7.55
N ALA A 109 35.56 -6.05 7.22
CA ALA A 109 34.80 -5.05 7.97
C ALA A 109 34.64 -5.47 9.43
N LEU A 110 34.24 -6.72 9.68
CA LEU A 110 34.07 -7.29 11.01
C LEU A 110 35.38 -7.23 11.81
N GLU A 111 36.51 -7.60 11.21
CA GLU A 111 37.82 -7.54 11.86
C GLU A 111 38.21 -6.10 12.25
N TYR A 112 38.03 -5.13 11.33
CA TYR A 112 38.35 -3.73 11.60
C TYR A 112 37.47 -3.13 12.70
N LEU A 113 36.15 -3.33 12.61
CA LEU A 113 35.20 -2.78 13.59
C LEU A 113 35.35 -3.43 14.97
N ARG A 114 35.54 -4.75 15.06
CA ARG A 114 35.85 -5.42 16.34
C ARG A 114 37.13 -4.89 16.96
N ARG A 115 38.16 -4.65 16.14
CA ARG A 115 39.42 -4.08 16.62
C ARG A 115 39.22 -2.66 17.14
N ALA A 116 38.44 -1.83 16.44
CA ALA A 116 38.14 -0.47 16.84
C ALA A 116 37.43 -0.41 18.20
N VAL A 117 36.38 -1.23 18.39
CA VAL A 117 35.68 -1.39 19.67
C VAL A 117 36.64 -1.83 20.77
N GLY A 118 37.48 -2.83 20.50
CA GLY A 118 38.46 -3.35 21.48
C GLY A 118 39.54 -2.34 21.89
N LEU A 119 39.79 -1.31 21.08
CA LEU A 119 40.69 -0.22 21.43
C LEU A 119 40.02 0.82 22.32
N ASN A 120 38.88 1.37 21.88
CA ASN A 120 38.11 2.34 22.65
C ASN A 120 36.68 2.51 22.09
N ALA A 121 35.74 1.72 22.61
CA ALA A 121 34.32 1.80 22.25
C ALA A 121 33.71 3.21 22.41
N ALA A 122 34.17 4.01 23.38
CA ALA A 122 33.63 5.36 23.60
C ALA A 122 34.03 6.38 22.51
N ARG A 123 34.93 6.02 21.60
CA ARG A 123 35.30 6.86 20.43
C ARG A 123 34.65 6.39 19.13
N MET A 124 33.95 5.27 19.13
CA MET A 124 33.24 4.76 17.96
C MET A 124 32.03 5.63 17.65
N GLY A 125 31.79 5.90 16.37
CA GLY A 125 30.54 6.50 15.92
C GLY A 125 29.33 5.56 16.08
N PRO A 126 28.10 6.08 16.22
CA PRO A 126 26.91 5.23 16.35
C PRO A 126 26.68 4.33 15.13
N ALA A 127 26.94 4.83 13.92
CA ALA A 127 26.82 4.07 12.68
C ALA A 127 27.72 2.82 12.67
N ALA A 128 28.93 2.92 13.22
CA ALA A 128 29.86 1.81 13.29
C ALA A 128 29.40 0.70 14.24
N PHE A 129 28.66 1.03 15.31
CA PHE A 129 28.01 0.04 16.16
C PHE A 129 26.85 -0.67 15.44
N LEU A 130 26.01 0.07 14.70
CA LEU A 130 24.92 -0.52 13.92
C LEU A 130 25.44 -1.48 12.85
N SER A 131 26.46 -1.04 12.08
CA SER A 131 27.10 -1.89 11.08
C SER A 131 27.77 -3.12 11.69
N LEU A 132 28.45 -2.96 12.83
CA LEU A 132 29.04 -4.11 13.52
C LEU A 132 27.96 -5.09 14.02
N ALA A 133 26.80 -4.59 14.46
CA ALA A 133 25.68 -5.41 14.88
C ALA A 133 25.13 -6.26 13.73
N GLN A 134 24.98 -5.68 12.53
CA GLN A 134 24.56 -6.41 11.31
C GLN A 134 25.52 -7.53 10.90
N LEU A 135 26.81 -7.39 11.20
CA LEU A 135 27.84 -8.42 10.94
C LEU A 135 27.95 -9.47 12.06
N CYS A 136 27.18 -9.33 13.14
CA CYS A 136 27.17 -10.26 14.27
C CYS A 136 25.84 -11.01 14.34
N VAL A 137 25.76 -12.02 15.21
CA VAL A 137 24.56 -12.83 15.42
C VAL A 137 24.17 -12.90 16.90
N GLY A 138 22.90 -13.15 17.16
CA GLY A 138 22.34 -13.34 18.50
C GLY A 138 22.65 -12.20 19.49
N ALA A 139 22.92 -12.55 20.75
CA ALA A 139 23.08 -11.59 21.84
C ALA A 139 24.26 -10.62 21.65
N GLU A 140 25.29 -11.00 20.86
CA GLU A 140 26.39 -10.09 20.53
C GLU A 140 25.89 -8.95 19.63
N ALA A 141 25.10 -9.24 18.60
CA ALA A 141 24.47 -8.24 17.75
C ALA A 141 23.56 -7.30 18.57
N VAL A 142 22.71 -7.85 19.43
CA VAL A 142 21.85 -7.07 20.33
C VAL A 142 22.65 -6.11 21.21
N SER A 143 23.81 -6.55 21.73
CA SER A 143 24.70 -5.70 22.53
C SER A 143 25.25 -4.51 21.74
N PHE A 144 25.61 -4.70 20.47
CA PHE A 144 26.09 -3.62 19.61
C PHE A 144 24.97 -2.70 19.16
N TYR A 145 23.79 -3.21 18.81
CA TYR A 145 22.62 -2.37 18.53
C TYR A 145 22.27 -1.49 19.73
N ASN A 146 22.27 -2.03 20.96
CA ASN A 146 22.01 -1.23 22.15
C ASN A 146 23.04 -0.12 22.38
N GLN A 147 24.33 -0.37 22.10
CA GLN A 147 25.38 0.66 22.16
C GLN A 147 25.16 1.75 21.10
N GLY A 148 24.81 1.37 19.87
CA GLY A 148 24.46 2.31 18.80
C GLY A 148 23.22 3.15 19.14
N ILE A 149 22.15 2.52 19.64
CA ILE A 149 20.92 3.19 20.08
C ILE A 149 21.21 4.16 21.23
N ALA A 150 22.04 3.79 22.21
CA ALA A 150 22.41 4.68 23.31
C ALA A 150 23.13 5.93 22.79
N ALA A 151 24.12 5.76 21.90
CA ALA A 151 24.84 6.88 21.32
C ALA A 151 23.96 7.78 20.43
N LEU A 152 23.06 7.19 19.63
CA LEU A 152 22.07 7.95 18.85
C LEU A 152 21.04 8.67 19.74
N SER A 153 20.64 8.08 20.86
CA SER A 153 19.71 8.69 21.80
C SER A 153 20.37 9.89 22.49
N ASP A 154 21.65 9.79 22.85
CA ASP A 154 22.41 10.91 23.40
C ASP A 154 22.53 12.07 22.39
N GLU A 155 22.78 11.79 21.11
CA GLU A 155 22.75 12.80 20.03
C GLU A 155 21.37 13.43 19.85
N LEU A 156 20.32 12.61 19.86
CA LEU A 156 18.93 13.05 19.72
C LEU A 156 18.53 13.97 20.89
N ASP A 157 18.89 13.62 22.12
CA ASP A 157 18.60 14.42 23.32
C ASP A 157 19.27 15.79 23.27
N VAL A 158 20.51 15.87 22.76
CA VAL A 158 21.22 17.15 22.55
C VAL A 158 20.49 18.02 21.52
N LEU A 159 20.14 17.46 20.36
CA LEU A 159 19.45 18.21 19.31
C LEU A 159 18.05 18.67 19.74
N VAL A 160 17.28 17.81 20.41
CA VAL A 160 15.95 18.17 20.93
C VAL A 160 16.04 19.24 22.03
N ALA A 161 17.09 19.22 22.86
CA ALA A 161 17.31 20.27 23.85
C ALA A 161 17.67 21.62 23.22
N ASP A 162 18.43 21.62 22.13
CA ASP A 162 18.81 22.82 21.38
C ASP A 162 17.66 23.39 20.52
N ASP A 163 16.67 22.55 20.18
CA ASP A 163 15.47 22.94 19.42
C ASP A 163 14.32 23.46 20.32
N ASN A 164 14.29 23.03 21.59
CA ASN A 164 13.30 23.47 22.57
C ASN A 164 13.41 24.98 22.89
N GLY A 165 12.45 25.77 22.39
CA GLY A 165 12.31 27.21 22.68
C GLY A 165 12.35 28.13 21.46
N LYS A 166 12.45 27.58 20.24
CA LYS A 166 12.34 28.30 18.96
C LYS A 166 10.89 28.24 18.44
N SER A 167 10.46 29.25 17.67
CA SER A 167 9.12 29.28 17.07
C SER A 167 9.00 28.35 15.86
N ASP A 168 7.78 27.94 15.48
CA ASP A 168 7.49 27.01 14.37
C ASP A 168 8.19 27.37 13.03
N ASP A 169 8.48 28.65 12.78
CA ASP A 169 9.18 29.13 11.57
C ASP A 169 10.73 29.02 11.65
N GLU A 170 11.31 28.53 12.76
CA GLU A 170 12.77 28.48 13.04
C GLU A 170 13.31 27.06 13.36
N HIS A 171 12.53 25.99 13.12
CA HIS A 171 12.99 24.60 13.31
C HIS A 171 14.06 24.22 12.27
N GLU A 172 15.32 24.48 12.60
CA GLU A 172 16.49 24.20 11.74
C GLU A 172 16.91 22.72 11.77
N HIS A 173 16.49 21.95 12.78
CA HIS A 173 16.95 20.56 13.03
C HIS A 173 15.89 19.46 12.86
N GLY A 174 14.68 19.77 12.40
CA GLY A 174 13.56 18.81 12.32
C GLY A 174 13.90 17.55 11.50
N GLU A 175 14.48 17.72 10.32
CA GLU A 175 14.86 16.59 9.45
C GLU A 175 15.96 15.71 10.06
N GLU A 176 16.92 16.31 10.76
CA GLU A 176 18.03 15.60 11.42
C GLU A 176 17.53 14.79 12.63
N ILE A 177 16.63 15.38 13.42
CA ILE A 177 15.91 14.70 14.51
C ILE A 177 15.14 13.49 13.97
N ASP A 178 14.39 13.66 12.88
CA ASP A 178 13.61 12.57 12.29
C ASP A 178 14.50 11.51 11.62
N ALA A 179 15.66 11.88 11.08
CA ALA A 179 16.66 10.92 10.61
C ALA A 179 17.23 10.08 11.76
N LEU A 180 17.53 10.68 12.92
CA LEU A 180 18.00 9.95 14.10
C LEU A 180 16.92 9.01 14.66
N LYS A 181 15.67 9.49 14.78
CA LYS A 181 14.53 8.65 15.21
C LYS A 181 14.35 7.44 14.31
N ARG A 182 14.44 7.61 12.98
CA ARG A 182 14.38 6.50 12.02
C ARG A 182 15.50 5.49 12.22
N LYS A 183 16.75 5.94 12.40
CA LYS A 183 17.90 5.05 12.69
C LYS A 183 17.72 4.26 13.98
N ILE A 184 17.25 4.91 15.05
CA ILE A 184 16.95 4.23 16.32
C ILE A 184 15.83 3.21 16.13
N SER A 185 14.78 3.58 15.39
CA SER A 185 13.61 2.72 15.16
C SER A 185 13.97 1.48 14.36
N GLY A 186 14.76 1.61 13.28
CA GLY A 186 15.27 0.47 12.52
C GLY A 186 16.14 -0.46 13.38
N ALA A 187 17.02 0.09 14.22
CA ALA A 187 17.82 -0.72 15.13
C ALA A 187 16.96 -1.49 16.17
N LEU A 188 15.86 -0.90 16.65
CA LEU A 188 14.89 -1.57 17.51
C LEU A 188 14.13 -2.68 16.78
N CYS A 189 13.79 -2.47 15.50
CA CYS A 189 13.21 -3.51 14.64
C CYS A 189 14.17 -4.69 14.49
N SER A 190 15.44 -4.44 14.16
CA SER A 190 16.47 -5.48 14.04
C SER A 190 16.68 -6.25 15.34
N ILE A 191 16.67 -5.59 16.51
CA ILE A 191 16.72 -6.29 17.81
C ILE A 191 15.51 -7.24 17.95
N SER A 192 14.32 -6.80 17.57
CA SER A 192 13.09 -7.61 17.67
C SER A 192 13.19 -8.86 16.78
N GLU A 193 13.68 -8.71 15.54
CA GLU A 193 13.92 -9.83 14.63
C GLU A 193 14.92 -10.84 15.20
N ILE A 194 16.02 -10.38 15.81
CA ILE A 194 16.98 -11.26 16.48
C ILE A 194 16.34 -12.05 17.61
N TYR A 195 15.46 -11.42 18.41
CA TYR A 195 14.73 -12.12 19.48
C TYR A 195 13.63 -13.06 18.96
N MET A 196 13.12 -12.87 17.75
CA MET A 196 12.21 -13.83 17.09
C MET A 196 12.95 -14.99 16.41
N THR A 197 14.27 -14.91 16.28
CA THR A 197 15.11 -15.88 15.57
C THR A 197 16.24 -16.41 16.45
N ASP A 198 17.42 -15.80 16.44
CA ASP A 198 18.63 -16.27 17.13
C ASP A 198 18.49 -16.36 18.67
N CYS A 199 17.70 -15.45 19.26
CA CYS A 199 17.52 -15.32 20.70
C CYS A 199 16.11 -15.72 21.16
N CYS A 200 15.38 -16.51 20.37
CA CYS A 200 14.01 -16.93 20.69
C CYS A 200 13.91 -17.79 21.97
N ASP A 201 14.99 -18.46 22.37
CA ASP A 201 15.05 -19.24 23.61
C ASP A 201 15.22 -18.39 24.89
N ASP A 202 15.43 -17.08 24.77
CA ASP A 202 15.52 -16.18 25.93
C ASP A 202 14.14 -16.07 26.60
N PRO A 203 14.00 -16.31 27.92
CA PRO A 203 12.71 -16.22 28.61
C PRO A 203 12.09 -14.81 28.60
N LEU A 204 12.87 -13.78 28.24
CA LEU A 204 12.41 -12.40 28.09
C LEU A 204 12.27 -11.97 26.62
N ALA A 205 12.45 -12.88 25.65
CA ALA A 205 12.40 -12.55 24.22
C ALA A 205 11.11 -11.80 23.83
N GLU A 206 9.94 -12.31 24.22
CA GLU A 206 8.65 -11.66 23.93
C GLU A 206 8.55 -10.24 24.53
N GLN A 207 9.07 -10.06 25.76
CA GLN A 207 9.09 -8.76 26.42
C GLN A 207 10.03 -7.80 25.69
N HIS A 208 11.20 -8.28 25.26
CA HIS A 208 12.15 -7.50 24.47
C HIS A 208 11.53 -7.05 23.15
N CYS A 209 10.93 -7.96 22.38
CA CYS A 209 10.23 -7.63 21.13
C CYS A 209 9.13 -6.58 21.36
N SER A 210 8.24 -6.83 22.33
CA SER A 210 7.11 -5.92 22.62
C SER A 210 7.58 -4.53 23.05
N SER A 211 8.66 -4.44 23.82
CA SER A 211 9.22 -3.15 24.24
C SER A 211 9.93 -2.42 23.10
N CYS A 212 10.60 -3.15 22.22
CA CYS A 212 11.33 -2.56 21.10
C CYS A 212 10.37 -2.02 20.04
N THR A 213 9.35 -2.79 19.64
CA THR A 213 8.36 -2.36 18.64
C THR A 213 7.53 -1.18 19.14
N ALA A 214 7.08 -1.20 20.41
CA ALA A 214 6.35 -0.06 20.99
C ALA A 214 7.17 1.23 20.97
N ARG A 215 8.46 1.16 21.35
CA ARG A 215 9.37 2.32 21.31
C ARG A 215 9.66 2.77 19.88
N ALA A 216 9.80 1.85 18.93
CA ALA A 216 10.03 2.17 17.52
C ALA A 216 8.83 2.91 16.91
N ILE A 217 7.61 2.47 17.20
CA ILE A 217 6.36 3.13 16.77
C ILE A 217 6.22 4.52 17.41
N GLU A 218 6.55 4.67 18.69
CA GLU A 218 6.52 5.97 19.37
C GLU A 218 7.47 6.98 18.71
N LEU A 219 8.67 6.54 18.31
CA LEU A 219 9.68 7.39 17.68
C LEU A 219 9.35 7.71 16.22
N SER A 220 8.90 6.72 15.45
CA SER A 220 8.71 6.85 13.99
C SER A 220 7.39 6.22 13.52
N PRO A 221 6.23 6.82 13.84
CA PRO A 221 4.92 6.23 13.52
C PRO A 221 4.60 6.17 12.02
N LEU A 222 5.34 6.93 11.20
CA LEU A 222 5.18 6.97 9.73
C LEU A 222 6.17 6.08 8.98
N LEU A 223 6.99 5.29 9.69
CA LEU A 223 7.93 4.36 9.06
C LEU A 223 7.24 3.01 8.81
N PRO A 224 7.13 2.50 7.57
CA PRO A 224 6.43 1.23 7.30
C PRO A 224 7.01 0.03 8.08
N GLU A 225 8.34 -0.01 8.19
CA GLU A 225 9.11 -1.08 8.84
C GLU A 225 8.68 -1.30 10.30
N VAL A 226 8.41 -0.25 11.08
CA VAL A 226 8.08 -0.42 12.52
C VAL A 226 6.76 -1.14 12.72
N HIS A 227 5.79 -0.90 11.83
CA HIS A 227 4.49 -1.57 11.85
C HIS A 227 4.57 -2.99 11.30
N GLN A 228 5.42 -3.22 10.30
CA GLN A 228 5.68 -4.56 9.75
C GLN A 228 6.36 -5.47 10.78
N THR A 229 7.40 -4.99 11.48
CA THR A 229 8.01 -5.74 12.59
C THR A 229 7.02 -5.97 13.72
N SER A 230 6.18 -4.97 14.05
CA SER A 230 5.12 -5.14 15.05
C SER A 230 4.12 -6.23 14.66
N ALA A 231 3.71 -6.31 13.38
CA ALA A 231 2.83 -7.36 12.90
C ALA A 231 3.46 -8.75 13.06
N SER A 232 4.75 -8.90 12.73
CA SER A 232 5.48 -10.17 12.91
C SER A 232 5.57 -10.58 14.39
N VAL A 233 5.81 -9.63 15.31
CA VAL A 233 5.78 -9.89 16.75
C VAL A 233 4.39 -10.31 17.21
N LEU A 234 3.33 -9.68 16.72
CA LEU A 234 1.95 -10.02 17.09
C LEU A 234 1.54 -11.42 16.58
N LEU A 235 1.95 -11.80 15.37
CA LEU A 235 1.79 -13.18 14.87
C LEU A 235 2.49 -14.20 15.77
N SER A 236 3.73 -13.93 16.17
CA SER A 236 4.49 -14.78 17.10
C SER A 236 3.82 -14.91 18.48
N LYS A 237 2.96 -13.95 18.85
CA LYS A 237 2.16 -13.95 20.08
C LYS A 237 0.77 -14.58 19.90
N CYS A 238 0.49 -15.13 18.72
CA CYS A 238 -0.80 -15.68 18.32
C CYS A 238 -1.94 -14.65 18.38
N ASP A 239 -1.68 -13.41 17.96
CA ASP A 239 -2.68 -12.33 17.85
C ASP A 239 -2.82 -11.85 16.39
N PRO A 240 -3.49 -12.63 15.52
CA PRO A 240 -3.60 -12.32 14.10
C PRO A 240 -4.45 -11.08 13.80
N ASP A 241 -5.43 -10.74 14.64
CA ASP A 241 -6.28 -9.55 14.45
C ASP A 241 -5.49 -8.26 14.63
N ALA A 242 -4.68 -8.19 15.70
CA ALA A 242 -3.78 -7.08 15.92
C ALA A 242 -2.68 -7.03 14.86
N ALA A 243 -2.14 -8.19 14.45
CA ALA A 243 -1.17 -8.27 13.37
C ALA A 243 -1.73 -7.74 12.04
N THR A 244 -2.97 -8.09 11.71
CA THR A 244 -3.69 -7.60 10.53
C THR A 244 -3.79 -6.08 10.55
N SER A 245 -4.17 -5.50 11.69
CA SER A 245 -4.25 -4.04 11.85
C SER A 245 -2.88 -3.37 11.66
N ALA A 246 -1.83 -3.97 12.22
CA ALA A 246 -0.46 -3.44 12.11
C ALA A 246 0.08 -3.53 10.67
N ILE A 247 -0.08 -4.66 9.99
CA ILE A 247 0.44 -4.82 8.62
C ILE A 247 -0.33 -3.95 7.62
N LEU A 248 -1.65 -3.78 7.78
CA LEU A 248 -2.42 -2.85 6.97
C LEU A 248 -1.94 -1.40 7.18
N THR A 249 -1.62 -1.02 8.42
CA THR A 249 -1.00 0.28 8.70
C THR A 249 0.35 0.41 7.99
N SER A 250 1.22 -0.61 8.03
CA SER A 250 2.49 -0.60 7.30
C SER A 250 2.30 -0.35 5.80
N THR A 251 1.39 -1.10 5.16
CA THR A 251 1.11 -0.97 3.72
C THR A 251 0.46 0.36 3.35
N SER A 252 -0.24 1.00 4.29
CA SER A 252 -0.90 2.30 4.07
C SER A 252 0.09 3.49 3.93
N LEU A 253 1.33 3.30 4.39
CA LEU A 253 2.36 4.35 4.46
C LEU A 253 3.20 4.47 3.18
N TRP A 254 3.00 3.59 2.21
CA TRP A 254 3.68 3.62 0.91
C TRP A 254 2.72 3.23 -0.22
N SER A 255 3.06 3.54 -1.46
CA SER A 255 2.20 3.28 -2.61
C SER A 255 2.86 2.30 -3.58
N PRO A 256 2.20 1.18 -3.92
CA PRO A 256 2.68 0.26 -4.96
C PRO A 256 2.91 0.96 -6.31
N ALA A 257 2.13 2.00 -6.62
CA ALA A 257 2.24 2.75 -7.87
C ALA A 257 3.40 3.78 -7.88
N ASN A 258 4.05 4.05 -6.75
CA ASN A 258 5.14 5.01 -6.64
C ASN A 258 6.43 4.33 -6.16
N MET A 259 7.31 4.02 -7.12
CA MET A 259 8.61 3.37 -6.88
C MET A 259 9.47 4.10 -5.83
N ASP A 260 9.42 5.44 -5.80
CA ASP A 260 10.21 6.24 -4.84
C ASP A 260 9.73 6.08 -3.39
N SER A 261 8.52 5.55 -3.19
CA SER A 261 7.95 5.29 -1.86
C SER A 261 8.17 3.86 -1.36
N TRP A 262 8.71 2.98 -2.21
CA TRP A 262 8.82 1.56 -1.89
C TRP A 262 9.78 1.32 -0.72
N PRO A 263 9.38 0.51 0.28
CA PRO A 263 10.32 -0.03 1.24
C PRO A 263 11.40 -0.86 0.53
N PRO A 264 12.55 -1.10 1.20
CA PRO A 264 13.59 -1.96 0.66
C PRO A 264 13.03 -3.31 0.21
N TYR A 265 13.60 -3.88 -0.86
CA TYR A 265 13.16 -5.15 -1.45
C TYR A 265 12.89 -6.27 -0.42
N PRO A 266 13.80 -6.57 0.52
CA PRO A 266 13.56 -7.62 1.51
C PRO A 266 12.37 -7.33 2.43
N THR A 267 12.13 -6.06 2.77
CA THR A 267 11.00 -5.61 3.58
C THR A 267 9.68 -5.85 2.84
N ARG A 268 9.64 -5.66 1.53
CA ARG A 268 8.43 -5.91 0.71
C ARG A 268 8.10 -7.40 0.63
N VAL A 269 9.10 -8.24 0.39
CA VAL A 269 8.92 -9.71 0.41
C VAL A 269 8.45 -10.18 1.80
N ALA A 270 9.04 -9.67 2.88
CA ALA A 270 8.60 -9.97 4.25
C ALA A 270 7.17 -9.47 4.54
N THR A 271 6.80 -8.29 4.02
CA THR A 271 5.43 -7.75 4.12
C THR A 271 4.42 -8.67 3.45
N ALA A 272 4.73 -9.16 2.24
CA ALA A 272 3.87 -10.11 1.54
C ALA A 272 3.66 -11.40 2.34
N LYS A 273 4.73 -11.98 2.91
CA LYS A 273 4.64 -13.18 3.76
C LYS A 273 3.71 -12.96 4.96
N ILE A 274 3.82 -11.82 5.65
CA ILE A 274 2.95 -11.48 6.79
C ILE A 274 1.49 -11.32 6.33
N LEU A 275 1.24 -10.65 5.20
CA LEU A 275 -0.10 -10.52 4.62
C LEU A 275 -0.71 -11.89 4.29
N MET A 276 0.08 -12.82 3.74
CA MET A 276 -0.36 -14.19 3.47
C MET A 276 -0.68 -14.97 4.75
N GLU A 277 0.09 -14.76 5.82
CA GLU A 277 -0.13 -15.42 7.12
C GLU A 277 -1.42 -14.94 7.80
N VAL A 278 -1.87 -13.71 7.54
CA VAL A 278 -3.20 -13.20 7.93
C VAL A 278 -4.27 -13.36 6.85
N SER A 279 -4.03 -14.20 5.83
CA SER A 279 -4.97 -14.52 4.75
C SER A 279 -5.42 -13.33 3.88
N LEU A 280 -4.62 -12.26 3.81
CA LEU A 280 -4.84 -11.11 2.90
C LEU A 280 -4.08 -11.31 1.59
N TYR A 281 -4.47 -12.33 0.81
CA TYR A 281 -3.77 -12.74 -0.40
C TYR A 281 -3.79 -11.68 -1.52
N ASP A 282 -4.90 -10.95 -1.70
CA ASP A 282 -4.98 -9.85 -2.67
C ASP A 282 -3.95 -8.75 -2.37
N ASN A 283 -3.84 -8.35 -1.10
CA ASN A 283 -2.88 -7.34 -0.67
C ASN A 283 -1.45 -7.83 -0.83
N ALA A 284 -1.19 -9.11 -0.50
CA ALA A 284 0.12 -9.73 -0.69
C ALA A 284 0.52 -9.75 -2.17
N ALA A 285 -0.42 -10.08 -3.06
CA ALA A 285 -0.23 -10.09 -4.50
C ALA A 285 0.22 -8.71 -5.01
N VAL A 286 -0.46 -7.62 -4.60
CA VAL A 286 -0.07 -6.26 -4.97
C VAL A 286 1.35 -5.91 -4.50
N VAL A 287 1.74 -6.32 -3.28
CA VAL A 287 3.11 -6.09 -2.78
C VAL A 287 4.14 -6.89 -3.58
N LEU A 288 3.84 -8.15 -3.91
CA LEU A 288 4.73 -9.03 -4.68
C LEU A 288 4.94 -8.55 -6.11
N GLU A 289 3.93 -7.96 -6.74
CA GLU A 289 4.06 -7.33 -8.06
C GLU A 289 5.15 -6.26 -8.04
N THR A 290 5.18 -5.42 -7.00
CA THR A 290 6.24 -4.40 -6.87
C THR A 290 7.63 -5.05 -6.73
N ALA A 291 7.75 -6.20 -6.05
CA ALA A 291 9.02 -6.91 -5.92
C ALA A 291 9.46 -7.47 -7.28
N LEU A 292 8.54 -8.08 -8.03
CA LEU A 292 8.79 -8.58 -9.39
C LEU A 292 9.14 -7.46 -10.37
N GLN A 293 8.58 -6.26 -10.22
CA GLN A 293 8.95 -5.09 -11.00
C GLN A 293 10.41 -4.64 -10.76
N GLU A 294 10.94 -4.83 -9.55
CA GLU A 294 12.34 -4.51 -9.23
C GLU A 294 13.30 -5.63 -9.67
N ASN A 295 12.90 -6.89 -9.47
CA ASN A 295 13.69 -8.07 -9.81
C ASN A 295 12.78 -9.26 -10.16
N ASP A 296 12.61 -9.54 -11.45
CA ASP A 296 11.80 -10.63 -11.99
C ASP A 296 12.55 -11.96 -12.16
N GLU A 297 13.83 -12.01 -11.75
CA GLU A 297 14.67 -13.21 -11.81
C GLU A 297 14.81 -13.90 -10.44
N ASP A 298 14.26 -13.31 -9.36
CA ASP A 298 14.17 -13.94 -8.04
C ASP A 298 13.04 -14.97 -8.02
N LEU A 299 13.35 -16.19 -7.58
CA LEU A 299 12.40 -17.30 -7.50
C LEU A 299 11.37 -17.10 -6.38
N GLU A 300 11.77 -16.51 -5.26
CA GLU A 300 10.90 -16.46 -4.08
C GLU A 300 9.62 -15.63 -4.31
N PRO A 301 9.66 -14.41 -4.88
CA PRO A 301 8.45 -13.67 -5.18
C PRO A 301 7.51 -14.39 -6.15
N TRP A 302 8.04 -15.04 -7.20
CA TRP A 302 7.20 -15.82 -8.14
C TRP A 302 6.47 -16.96 -7.43
N TYR A 303 7.17 -17.68 -6.55
CA TYR A 303 6.58 -18.72 -5.72
C TYR A 303 5.46 -18.17 -4.82
N LEU A 304 5.74 -17.10 -4.07
CA LEU A 304 4.74 -16.47 -3.18
C LEU A 304 3.55 -15.91 -3.95
N PHE A 305 3.77 -15.37 -5.14
CA PHE A 305 2.72 -14.78 -5.98
C PHE A 305 1.80 -15.87 -6.52
N SER A 306 2.37 -17.01 -6.97
CA SER A 306 1.59 -18.18 -7.34
C SER A 306 0.78 -18.75 -6.16
N TRP A 307 1.35 -18.71 -4.95
CA TRP A 307 0.66 -19.14 -3.73
C TRP A 307 -0.54 -18.27 -3.42
N CYS A 308 -0.42 -16.95 -3.56
CA CYS A 308 -1.53 -16.03 -3.36
C CYS A 308 -2.70 -16.38 -4.29
N TYR A 309 -2.44 -16.48 -5.60
CA TYR A 309 -3.47 -16.87 -6.57
C TYR A 309 -4.06 -18.25 -6.31
N TYR A 310 -3.22 -19.22 -5.92
CA TYR A 310 -3.69 -20.55 -5.57
C TYR A 310 -4.67 -20.54 -4.38
N GLN A 311 -4.35 -19.78 -3.33
CA GLN A 311 -5.23 -19.65 -2.16
C GLN A 311 -6.52 -18.88 -2.48
N MET A 312 -6.44 -17.82 -3.29
CA MET A 312 -7.63 -17.08 -3.77
C MET A 312 -8.56 -17.96 -4.62
N GLY A 313 -8.01 -18.93 -5.35
CA GLY A 313 -8.78 -19.94 -6.07
C GLY A 313 -9.33 -21.09 -5.21
N GLY A 314 -9.22 -21.00 -3.87
CA GLY A 314 -9.77 -22.00 -2.95
C GLY A 314 -8.83 -23.18 -2.61
N GLY A 315 -7.57 -23.14 -3.04
CA GLY A 315 -6.55 -24.12 -2.67
C GLY A 315 -6.91 -25.58 -2.99
N ASP A 316 -6.50 -26.51 -2.12
CA ASP A 316 -6.77 -27.97 -2.23
C ASP A 316 -8.18 -28.37 -1.76
N ASP A 317 -8.93 -27.47 -1.15
CA ASP A 317 -10.15 -27.80 -0.38
C ASP A 317 -11.39 -28.05 -1.24
N ASP A 318 -11.30 -27.87 -2.56
CA ASP A 318 -12.44 -27.96 -3.48
C ASP A 318 -12.26 -29.07 -4.54
N ASP A 319 -11.99 -30.28 -4.04
CA ASP A 319 -12.01 -31.56 -4.76
C ASP A 319 -13.26 -32.37 -4.34
N GLY A 320 -14.44 -31.73 -4.31
CA GLY A 320 -15.75 -32.40 -4.48
C GLY A 320 -16.15 -33.53 -3.51
N ASN A 321 -15.72 -33.53 -2.24
CA ASN A 321 -16.28 -34.40 -1.20
C ASN A 321 -17.06 -33.58 -0.15
N ASP A 322 -18.37 -33.49 -0.38
CA ASP A 322 -19.40 -32.91 0.52
C ASP A 322 -19.62 -33.67 1.85
N ASP A 323 -18.69 -34.52 2.28
CA ASP A 323 -18.88 -35.35 3.47
C ASP A 323 -17.70 -35.21 4.44
N ASP A 324 -17.98 -34.51 5.55
CA ASP A 324 -17.32 -34.65 6.86
C ASP A 324 -16.10 -33.73 7.15
N MET A 325 -16.35 -32.56 7.77
CA MET A 325 -15.84 -32.15 9.11
C MET A 325 -15.68 -30.61 9.28
N GLY A 326 -16.23 -30.07 10.39
CA GLY A 326 -15.69 -28.92 11.12
C GLY A 326 -16.29 -27.52 10.86
N GLU A 327 -17.30 -27.14 11.64
CA GLU A 327 -17.64 -25.73 11.91
C GLU A 327 -16.41 -25.04 12.54
N ASP A 328 -15.60 -24.31 11.77
CA ASP A 328 -14.76 -23.19 12.25
C ASP A 328 -13.90 -22.51 11.16
N ASN A 329 -13.82 -23.04 9.92
CA ASN A 329 -13.25 -22.33 8.77
C ASN A 329 -14.27 -22.21 7.64
N ALA A 330 -15.07 -21.15 7.66
CA ALA A 330 -15.94 -20.80 6.54
C ALA A 330 -15.12 -20.10 5.45
N THR A 331 -14.37 -20.85 4.65
CA THR A 331 -13.94 -20.37 3.33
C THR A 331 -15.20 -20.20 2.49
N GLU A 332 -15.48 -18.96 2.07
CA GLU A 332 -16.54 -18.68 1.11
C GLU A 332 -16.35 -19.57 -0.12
N ASN A 333 -17.41 -20.25 -0.58
CA ASN A 333 -17.34 -21.06 -1.80
C ASN A 333 -16.97 -20.16 -2.98
N VAL A 334 -15.70 -20.20 -3.39
CA VAL A 334 -15.17 -19.48 -4.56
C VAL A 334 -15.92 -19.96 -5.80
N SER A 335 -16.41 -19.03 -6.62
CA SER A 335 -17.14 -19.43 -7.82
C SER A 335 -16.19 -20.15 -8.79
N LEU A 336 -16.71 -21.08 -9.59
CA LEU A 336 -15.88 -21.82 -10.56
C LEU A 336 -15.18 -20.87 -11.56
N GLU A 337 -15.79 -19.74 -11.89
CA GLU A 337 -15.19 -18.72 -12.75
C GLU A 337 -14.00 -18.04 -12.06
N ASP A 338 -14.17 -17.57 -10.83
CA ASP A 338 -13.11 -16.93 -10.04
C ASP A 338 -11.97 -17.92 -9.71
N LYS A 339 -12.31 -19.18 -9.43
CA LYS A 339 -11.33 -20.26 -9.22
C LYS A 339 -10.48 -20.48 -10.46
N VAL A 340 -11.11 -20.58 -11.64
CA VAL A 340 -10.38 -20.76 -12.89
C VAL A 340 -9.55 -19.52 -13.23
N ASP A 341 -10.05 -18.31 -12.96
CA ASP A 341 -9.32 -17.05 -13.17
C ASP A 341 -8.02 -17.02 -12.34
N CYS A 342 -8.14 -17.21 -11.03
CA CYS A 342 -7.00 -17.27 -10.12
C CYS A 342 -6.02 -18.40 -10.50
N PHE A 343 -6.54 -19.57 -10.92
CA PHE A 343 -5.69 -20.71 -11.27
C PHE A 343 -4.95 -20.51 -12.60
N VAL A 344 -5.48 -19.71 -13.53
CA VAL A 344 -4.73 -19.29 -14.73
C VAL A 344 -3.51 -18.47 -14.31
N ASP A 345 -3.69 -17.45 -13.47
CA ASP A 345 -2.59 -16.60 -13.00
C ASP A 345 -1.56 -17.38 -12.15
N ALA A 346 -2.05 -18.27 -11.27
CA ALA A 346 -1.19 -19.16 -10.49
C ALA A 346 -0.33 -20.04 -11.40
N LYS A 347 -0.91 -20.60 -12.47
CA LYS A 347 -0.19 -21.44 -13.43
C LYS A 347 0.90 -20.65 -14.16
N GLU A 348 0.60 -19.44 -14.62
CA GLU A 348 1.57 -18.58 -15.31
C GLU A 348 2.78 -18.27 -14.41
N CYS A 349 2.53 -17.91 -13.14
CA CYS A 349 3.57 -17.68 -12.15
C CYS A 349 4.42 -18.94 -11.90
N LEU A 350 3.80 -20.10 -11.78
CA LEU A 350 4.50 -21.38 -11.57
C LEU A 350 5.35 -21.78 -12.78
N GLU A 351 4.84 -21.60 -14.00
CA GLU A 351 5.61 -21.89 -15.22
C GLU A 351 6.83 -20.96 -15.33
N ARG A 352 6.68 -19.68 -15.00
CA ARG A 352 7.81 -18.73 -14.93
C ARG A 352 8.82 -19.11 -13.86
N LEU A 353 8.37 -19.50 -12.67
CA LEU A 353 9.22 -20.02 -11.58
C LEU A 353 10.07 -21.21 -12.06
N PHE A 354 9.46 -22.21 -12.70
CA PHE A 354 10.19 -23.38 -13.22
C PHE A 354 11.14 -23.04 -14.37
N GLU A 355 10.77 -22.08 -15.23
CA GLU A 355 11.63 -21.58 -16.29
C GLU A 355 12.92 -20.97 -15.70
N LEU A 356 12.79 -20.11 -14.69
CA LEU A 356 13.91 -19.47 -13.99
C LEU A 356 14.76 -20.49 -13.23
N ALA A 357 14.12 -21.39 -12.46
CA ALA A 357 14.82 -22.42 -11.71
C ALA A 357 15.67 -23.33 -12.61
N SER A 358 15.24 -23.58 -13.86
CA SER A 358 16.01 -24.36 -14.83
C SER A 358 17.29 -23.67 -15.34
N LYS A 359 17.38 -22.35 -15.20
CA LYS A 359 18.53 -21.52 -15.61
C LYS A 359 19.49 -21.27 -14.45
N GLN A 360 19.03 -21.38 -13.21
CA GLN A 360 19.84 -21.21 -12.01
C GLN A 360 20.61 -22.49 -11.66
N ASN A 361 21.63 -22.34 -10.83
CA ASN A 361 22.45 -23.45 -10.38
C ASN A 361 21.68 -24.26 -9.32
N GLU A 362 21.71 -25.59 -9.37
CA GLU A 362 20.93 -26.46 -8.45
C GLU A 362 21.17 -26.21 -6.95
N PHE A 363 22.31 -25.61 -6.59
CA PHE A 363 22.65 -25.29 -5.20
C PHE A 363 21.98 -24.02 -4.67
N ASP A 364 21.50 -23.14 -5.57
CA ASP A 364 20.95 -21.84 -5.22
C ASP A 364 19.41 -21.86 -5.14
N VAL A 365 18.79 -23.03 -5.39
CA VAL A 365 17.33 -23.20 -5.42
C VAL A 365 16.88 -24.07 -4.25
N ASP A 366 15.85 -23.63 -3.51
CA ASP A 366 15.27 -24.42 -2.42
C ASP A 366 14.49 -25.63 -3.00
N PRO A 367 14.93 -26.87 -2.73
CA PRO A 367 14.26 -28.05 -3.26
C PRO A 367 12.84 -28.23 -2.70
N ASN A 368 12.55 -27.77 -1.48
CA ASN A 368 11.21 -27.91 -0.88
C ASN A 368 10.22 -26.95 -1.56
N MET A 369 10.67 -25.73 -1.87
CA MET A 369 9.88 -24.76 -2.63
C MET A 369 9.49 -25.32 -4.00
N LEU A 370 10.44 -25.91 -4.75
CA LEU A 370 10.16 -26.51 -6.05
C LEU A 370 9.26 -27.75 -5.97
N GLU A 371 9.44 -28.60 -4.96
CA GLU A 371 8.57 -29.76 -4.74
C GLU A 371 7.12 -29.31 -4.54
N HIS A 372 6.92 -28.29 -3.72
CA HIS A 372 5.61 -27.73 -3.42
C HIS A 372 4.98 -27.02 -4.63
N ALA A 373 5.75 -26.18 -5.32
CA ALA A 373 5.33 -25.54 -6.56
C ALA A 373 4.90 -26.58 -7.61
N ASN A 374 5.57 -27.73 -7.67
CA ASN A 374 5.23 -28.81 -8.60
C ASN A 374 3.92 -29.51 -8.21
N GLN A 375 3.65 -29.66 -6.92
CA GLN A 375 2.36 -30.17 -6.41
C GLN A 375 1.22 -29.21 -6.79
N MET A 376 1.39 -27.91 -6.52
CA MET A 376 0.41 -26.88 -6.91
C MET A 376 0.18 -26.87 -8.42
N LEU A 377 1.25 -26.87 -9.23
CA LEU A 377 1.14 -26.86 -10.68
C LEU A 377 0.39 -28.08 -11.21
N SER A 378 0.62 -29.25 -10.60
CA SER A 378 -0.10 -30.48 -10.94
C SER A 378 -1.59 -30.36 -10.64
N HIS A 379 -1.95 -29.82 -9.47
CA HIS A 379 -3.34 -29.62 -9.07
C HIS A 379 -4.03 -28.56 -9.95
N VAL A 380 -3.47 -27.36 -10.03
CA VAL A 380 -3.95 -26.26 -10.89
C VAL A 380 -4.17 -26.73 -12.33
N SER A 381 -3.19 -27.44 -12.91
CA SER A 381 -3.32 -27.97 -14.27
C SER A 381 -4.46 -28.97 -14.42
N SER A 382 -4.71 -29.81 -13.41
CA SER A 382 -5.83 -30.76 -13.41
C SER A 382 -7.20 -30.06 -13.49
N VAL A 383 -7.38 -29.01 -12.67
CA VAL A 383 -8.62 -28.23 -12.61
C VAL A 383 -8.85 -27.45 -13.90
N LEU A 384 -7.81 -26.77 -14.41
CA LEU A 384 -7.89 -26.01 -15.67
C LEU A 384 -8.20 -26.92 -16.86
N ASN A 385 -7.58 -28.11 -16.93
CA ASN A 385 -7.85 -29.09 -17.99
C ASN A 385 -9.29 -29.64 -17.96
N SER A 386 -9.97 -29.57 -16.82
CA SER A 386 -11.37 -29.97 -16.68
C SER A 386 -12.34 -28.90 -17.21
N HIS A 387 -11.86 -27.65 -17.41
CA HIS A 387 -12.67 -26.49 -17.80
C HIS A 387 -12.10 -25.69 -18.99
N PRO A 388 -11.71 -26.34 -20.11
CA PRO A 388 -10.94 -25.69 -21.19
C PRO A 388 -11.69 -24.55 -21.90
N GLY A 389 -13.02 -24.56 -21.89
CA GLY A 389 -13.82 -23.47 -22.46
C GLY A 389 -13.74 -22.19 -21.64
N LEU A 390 -13.69 -22.31 -20.31
CA LEU A 390 -13.63 -21.19 -19.38
C LEU A 390 -12.21 -20.60 -19.34
N VAL A 391 -11.20 -21.46 -19.33
CA VAL A 391 -9.78 -21.07 -19.47
C VAL A 391 -9.59 -20.21 -20.71
N LYS A 392 -10.09 -20.66 -21.87
CA LYS A 392 -9.95 -19.90 -23.11
C LYS A 392 -10.61 -18.51 -23.05
N GLN A 393 -11.78 -18.42 -22.41
CA GLN A 393 -12.48 -17.15 -22.22
C GLN A 393 -11.67 -16.20 -21.33
N ILE A 394 -11.11 -16.70 -20.23
CA ILE A 394 -10.28 -15.92 -19.29
C ILE A 394 -8.96 -15.47 -19.94
N GLU A 395 -8.25 -16.38 -20.62
CA GLU A 395 -7.01 -16.05 -21.34
C GLU A 395 -7.25 -15.01 -22.46
N GLU A 396 -8.42 -15.02 -23.11
CA GLU A 396 -8.82 -13.97 -24.06
C GLU A 396 -9.01 -12.62 -23.35
N LEU A 397 -9.63 -12.60 -22.17
CA LEU A 397 -9.77 -11.40 -21.35
C LEU A 397 -8.40 -10.86 -20.87
N HIS A 398 -7.45 -11.72 -20.47
CA HIS A 398 -6.12 -11.29 -20.01
C HIS A 398 -5.31 -10.63 -21.13
N ARG A 399 -5.31 -11.20 -22.34
CA ARG A 399 -4.65 -10.59 -23.50
C ARG A 399 -5.19 -9.21 -23.85
N ASP A 400 -6.49 -8.98 -23.66
CA ASP A 400 -7.09 -7.66 -23.89
C ASP A 400 -6.71 -6.65 -22.79
N ARG A 401 -6.31 -7.10 -21.59
CA ARG A 401 -5.81 -6.22 -20.51
C ARG A 401 -4.40 -5.68 -20.80
N GLU A 402 -3.49 -6.50 -21.33
CA GLU A 402 -2.07 -6.15 -21.57
C GLU A 402 -1.86 -5.16 -22.73
N ILE A 403 -2.68 -5.23 -23.80
CA ILE A 403 -2.53 -4.38 -24.99
C ILE A 403 -2.90 -2.90 -24.71
N GLY A 404 -3.64 -2.63 -23.63
CA GLY A 404 -4.08 -1.29 -23.26
C GLY A 404 -3.01 -0.37 -22.64
N GLU A 405 -1.83 -0.91 -22.28
CA GLU A 405 -0.84 -0.19 -21.46
C GLU A 405 0.29 0.50 -22.26
N GLU A 406 0.47 0.22 -23.56
CA GLU A 406 1.63 0.72 -24.35
C GLU A 406 1.49 2.13 -24.99
N PHE A 407 0.34 2.82 -24.91
CA PHE A 407 0.12 4.09 -25.60
C PHE A 407 -0.33 5.22 -24.68
N GLY A 408 0.60 6.00 -24.13
CA GLY A 408 0.22 7.12 -23.27
C GLY A 408 1.29 8.13 -22.85
N ASP A 409 2.31 8.44 -23.65
CA ASP A 409 3.18 9.61 -23.39
C ASP A 409 3.04 10.66 -24.50
N GLY A 410 2.49 11.82 -24.16
CA GLY A 410 2.04 12.83 -25.11
C GLY A 410 1.54 14.11 -24.45
N ASN A 411 2.49 14.86 -23.88
CA ASN A 411 2.42 16.22 -23.34
C ASN A 411 1.50 17.20 -24.13
N ILE A 412 0.51 17.84 -23.47
CA ILE A 412 -0.33 18.89 -24.05
C ILE A 412 -0.27 20.15 -23.16
N ASN A 413 0.24 21.25 -23.74
CA ASN A 413 0.31 22.57 -23.13
C ASN A 413 -1.07 23.24 -23.04
N ASN A 414 -1.32 23.87 -21.88
CA ASN A 414 -2.48 24.72 -21.58
C ASN A 414 -2.37 26.11 -22.21
N GLU A 415 -3.47 26.61 -22.78
CA GLU A 415 -3.79 28.04 -22.80
C GLU A 415 -5.28 28.23 -22.43
N ALA A 416 -5.51 28.93 -21.31
CA ALA A 416 -6.81 29.25 -20.74
C ALA A 416 -7.39 30.53 -21.36
N GLY A 417 -8.71 30.55 -21.55
CA GLY A 417 -9.48 31.76 -21.86
C GLY A 417 -10.66 31.87 -20.88
N GLU A 418 -10.65 32.94 -20.08
CA GLU A 418 -11.71 33.37 -19.17
C GLU A 418 -12.91 33.96 -19.96
N GLU A 419 -14.15 33.58 -19.64
CA GLU A 419 -15.32 34.48 -19.76
C GLU A 419 -16.36 34.20 -18.65
N ASP A 420 -16.90 35.30 -18.12
CA ASP A 420 -17.70 35.50 -16.91
C ASP A 420 -19.17 35.02 -16.97
N ASP A 421 -19.61 34.54 -15.79
CA ASP A 421 -20.90 34.71 -15.08
C ASP A 421 -22.23 34.95 -15.81
N ALA A 422 -23.19 34.08 -15.48
CA ALA A 422 -24.55 34.49 -15.16
C ALA A 422 -25.17 33.58 -14.06
N MET A 423 -25.30 34.13 -12.84
CA MET A 423 -26.05 33.54 -11.73
C MET A 423 -27.54 33.40 -12.08
N GLU A 424 -28.04 32.16 -12.11
CA GLU A 424 -29.46 31.83 -12.17
C GLU A 424 -30.02 31.55 -10.76
N ILE A 425 -31.22 32.07 -10.49
CA ILE A 425 -31.87 32.01 -9.18
C ILE A 425 -32.35 30.59 -8.92
N HIS A 426 -31.68 29.91 -7.98
CA HIS A 426 -31.97 28.52 -7.60
C HIS A 426 -33.38 28.31 -7.04
N SER A 427 -34.01 27.23 -7.49
CA SER A 427 -35.28 26.74 -6.98
C SER A 427 -35.12 26.22 -5.54
N LEU A 428 -36.16 26.36 -4.70
CA LEU A 428 -36.14 25.93 -3.29
C LEU A 428 -36.01 24.41 -3.07
N ASN A 429 -35.99 23.62 -4.15
CA ASN A 429 -35.87 22.17 -4.11
C ASN A 429 -34.65 21.72 -4.94
N PRO A 430 -33.64 21.05 -4.35
CA PRO A 430 -32.58 20.43 -5.14
C PRO A 430 -33.16 19.36 -6.06
N SER A 431 -32.74 19.42 -7.32
CA SER A 431 -32.95 18.37 -8.31
C SER A 431 -31.86 17.30 -8.18
N TRP A 432 -32.23 16.04 -8.42
CA TRP A 432 -31.38 14.89 -8.12
C TRP A 432 -31.41 13.85 -9.24
N LEU A 433 -30.22 13.43 -9.70
CA LEU A 433 -30.04 12.34 -10.65
C LEU A 433 -29.50 11.10 -9.94
N ILE A 434 -30.16 9.95 -10.08
CA ILE A 434 -29.66 8.66 -9.60
C ILE A 434 -29.27 7.83 -10.83
N ALA A 435 -27.98 7.52 -10.95
CA ALA A 435 -27.41 6.72 -12.01
C ALA A 435 -27.11 5.31 -11.51
N THR A 436 -27.94 4.35 -11.91
CA THR A 436 -27.76 2.94 -11.56
C THR A 436 -26.87 2.26 -12.59
N ILE A 437 -25.72 1.77 -12.16
CA ILE A 437 -24.78 1.03 -13.00
C ILE A 437 -25.40 -0.31 -13.37
N SER A 438 -25.42 -0.62 -14.67
CA SER A 438 -26.02 -1.85 -15.20
C SER A 438 -25.18 -2.40 -16.35
N TYR A 439 -25.65 -3.49 -16.95
CA TYR A 439 -25.01 -4.19 -18.05
C TYR A 439 -26.05 -4.82 -19.00
N TYR A 440 -25.58 -5.46 -20.06
CA TYR A 440 -26.43 -6.12 -21.05
C TYR A 440 -26.80 -7.54 -20.61
N GLY A 441 -28.00 -7.97 -21.02
CA GLY A 441 -28.43 -9.35 -20.86
C GLY A 441 -29.76 -9.50 -20.13
N PRO A 442 -30.36 -10.71 -20.16
CA PRO A 442 -31.71 -10.93 -19.67
C PRO A 442 -31.84 -10.77 -18.15
N LYS A 443 -30.78 -11.12 -17.39
CA LYS A 443 -30.74 -10.93 -15.94
C LYS A 443 -30.75 -9.45 -15.57
N ALA A 444 -29.84 -8.66 -16.15
CA ALA A 444 -29.78 -7.21 -15.93
C ALA A 444 -31.07 -6.51 -16.35
N ALA A 445 -31.66 -6.87 -17.49
CA ALA A 445 -32.90 -6.27 -17.93
C ALA A 445 -34.08 -6.58 -17.00
N LYS A 446 -34.16 -7.81 -16.50
CA LYS A 446 -35.12 -8.17 -15.45
C LYS A 446 -34.87 -7.38 -14.17
N ARG A 447 -33.60 -7.21 -13.76
CA ARG A 447 -33.22 -6.43 -12.58
C ARG A 447 -33.64 -4.97 -12.71
N ARG A 448 -33.37 -4.32 -13.86
CA ARG A 448 -33.84 -2.96 -14.17
C ARG A 448 -35.37 -2.86 -14.06
N GLN A 449 -36.11 -3.85 -14.58
CA GLN A 449 -37.56 -3.87 -14.44
C GLN A 449 -38.02 -3.99 -12.98
N ILE A 450 -37.35 -4.81 -12.15
CA ILE A 450 -37.63 -4.90 -10.72
C ILE A 450 -37.40 -3.55 -10.04
N ILE A 451 -36.27 -2.89 -10.33
CA ILE A 451 -35.93 -1.57 -9.78
C ILE A 451 -37.00 -0.53 -10.17
N ARG A 452 -37.39 -0.48 -11.45
CA ARG A 452 -38.46 0.41 -11.96
C ARG A 452 -39.77 0.21 -11.21
N GLU A 453 -40.20 -1.03 -11.01
CA GLU A 453 -41.49 -1.36 -10.39
C GLU A 453 -41.49 -1.34 -8.86
N THR A 454 -40.32 -1.19 -8.23
CA THR A 454 -40.17 -1.11 -6.77
C THR A 454 -39.90 0.34 -6.33
N TRP A 455 -38.70 0.66 -5.86
CA TRP A 455 -38.43 1.93 -5.19
C TRP A 455 -38.51 3.13 -6.14
N GLN A 456 -38.15 2.98 -7.43
CA GLN A 456 -38.24 4.09 -8.38
C GLN A 456 -39.68 4.55 -8.56
N LYS A 457 -40.62 3.63 -8.75
CA LYS A 457 -42.05 3.93 -8.84
C LYS A 457 -42.64 4.40 -7.51
N LEU A 458 -42.23 3.78 -6.40
CA LEU A 458 -42.74 4.11 -5.07
C LEU A 458 -42.36 5.54 -4.66
N TYR A 459 -41.17 6.01 -5.03
CA TYR A 459 -40.60 7.30 -4.62
C TYR A 459 -40.45 8.30 -5.78
N ALA A 460 -41.17 8.08 -6.88
CA ALA A 460 -41.13 8.95 -8.05
C ALA A 460 -41.60 10.38 -7.71
N THR A 461 -40.75 11.36 -7.99
CA THR A 461 -41.08 12.79 -7.90
C THR A 461 -40.46 13.55 -9.07
N PRO A 462 -40.97 14.73 -9.47
CA PRO A 462 -40.40 15.50 -10.57
C PRO A 462 -38.94 15.90 -10.37
N ASP A 463 -38.52 16.01 -9.11
CA ASP A 463 -37.18 16.45 -8.71
C ASP A 463 -36.16 15.30 -8.68
N ILE A 464 -36.62 14.04 -8.80
CA ILE A 464 -35.77 12.84 -8.83
C ILE A 464 -35.82 12.24 -10.23
N THR A 465 -34.68 12.21 -10.90
CA THR A 465 -34.50 11.56 -12.21
C THR A 465 -33.65 10.30 -12.03
N CYS A 466 -34.08 9.17 -12.59
CA CYS A 466 -33.30 7.93 -12.55
C CYS A 466 -32.84 7.54 -13.96
N ARG A 467 -31.62 7.00 -14.08
CA ARG A 467 -31.05 6.46 -15.33
C ARG A 467 -30.31 5.17 -15.06
N PHE A 468 -30.35 4.24 -16.01
CA PHE A 468 -29.46 3.09 -16.02
C PHE A 468 -28.30 3.34 -16.96
N ILE A 469 -27.08 3.11 -16.48
CA ILE A 469 -25.85 3.39 -17.21
C ILE A 469 -25.29 2.08 -17.75
N LEU A 470 -25.14 2.01 -19.07
CA LEU A 470 -24.51 0.92 -19.79
C LEU A 470 -23.28 1.46 -20.52
N ALA A 471 -22.31 0.60 -20.80
CA ALA A 471 -21.17 0.91 -21.66
C ALA A 471 -21.45 0.43 -23.10
N LYS A 472 -20.48 0.55 -24.00
CA LYS A 472 -20.65 0.14 -25.39
C LYS A 472 -20.84 -1.37 -25.51
N ALA A 473 -21.91 -1.80 -26.18
CA ALA A 473 -22.18 -3.21 -26.48
C ALA A 473 -21.00 -3.91 -27.18
N ASN A 474 -20.65 -5.11 -26.71
CA ASN A 474 -19.62 -5.95 -27.30
C ASN A 474 -20.13 -6.75 -28.50
N ASP A 475 -21.42 -7.09 -28.52
CA ASP A 475 -22.10 -7.76 -29.64
C ASP A 475 -23.33 -6.94 -30.07
N PRO A 476 -23.12 -5.90 -30.90
CA PRO A 476 -24.20 -5.00 -31.31
C PRO A 476 -25.36 -5.72 -32.02
N ASP A 477 -25.09 -6.80 -32.76
CA ASP A 477 -26.11 -7.48 -33.56
C ASP A 477 -27.17 -8.18 -32.69
N THR A 478 -26.81 -8.63 -31.48
CA THR A 478 -27.74 -9.30 -30.56
C THR A 478 -28.21 -8.41 -29.41
N GLN A 479 -27.39 -7.44 -29.01
CA GLN A 479 -27.63 -6.63 -27.81
C GLN A 479 -28.37 -5.33 -28.12
N LEU A 480 -28.18 -4.76 -29.31
CA LEU A 480 -28.67 -3.42 -29.63
C LEU A 480 -30.20 -3.37 -29.81
N ASP A 481 -30.79 -4.37 -30.48
CA ASP A 481 -32.24 -4.41 -30.74
C ASP A 481 -33.07 -4.43 -29.44
N TYR A 482 -32.63 -5.20 -28.44
CA TYR A 482 -33.31 -5.27 -27.15
C TYR A 482 -33.22 -3.96 -26.37
N ILE A 483 -32.03 -3.36 -26.34
CA ILE A 483 -31.77 -2.11 -25.61
C ILE A 483 -32.45 -0.92 -26.28
N LEU A 484 -32.48 -0.86 -27.61
CA LEU A 484 -33.24 0.15 -28.34
C LEU A 484 -34.72 0.05 -28.01
N PHE A 485 -35.30 -1.15 -28.02
CA PHE A 485 -36.70 -1.35 -27.66
C PHE A 485 -37.00 -0.97 -26.20
N GLU A 486 -36.13 -1.37 -25.27
CA GLU A 486 -36.25 -1.01 -23.85
C GLU A 486 -36.17 0.50 -23.68
N ASN A 487 -35.21 1.18 -24.33
CA ASN A 487 -35.05 2.61 -24.21
C ASN A 487 -36.15 3.40 -24.93
N GLU A 488 -36.69 2.91 -26.05
CA GLU A 488 -37.89 3.49 -26.68
C GLU A 488 -39.11 3.41 -25.75
N THR A 489 -39.17 2.37 -24.91
CA THR A 489 -40.27 2.14 -23.96
C THR A 489 -40.15 3.02 -22.72
N PHE A 490 -38.97 3.07 -22.11
CA PHE A 490 -38.76 3.70 -20.79
C PHE A 490 -37.98 5.02 -20.84
N GLY A 491 -37.15 5.24 -21.86
CA GLY A 491 -36.38 6.47 -22.04
C GLY A 491 -35.37 6.77 -20.93
N ASP A 492 -34.91 5.73 -20.23
CA ASP A 492 -34.11 5.83 -19.01
C ASP A 492 -32.71 5.19 -19.14
N LEU A 493 -32.30 4.75 -20.32
CA LEU A 493 -30.97 4.21 -20.57
C LEU A 493 -30.02 5.28 -21.09
N VAL A 494 -28.80 5.28 -20.55
CA VAL A 494 -27.65 6.04 -21.05
C VAL A 494 -26.57 5.05 -21.45
N VAL A 495 -26.12 5.11 -22.70
CA VAL A 495 -25.05 4.25 -23.23
C VAL A 495 -23.79 5.09 -23.41
N LEU A 496 -22.69 4.64 -22.80
CA LEU A 496 -21.38 5.28 -22.89
C LEU A 496 -20.57 4.66 -24.02
N ASP A 497 -20.65 5.27 -25.21
CA ASP A 497 -20.02 4.74 -26.43
C ASP A 497 -18.47 4.78 -26.41
N SER A 498 -17.87 5.47 -25.45
CA SER A 498 -16.42 5.67 -25.34
C SER A 498 -15.68 4.53 -24.64
N ILE A 499 -16.38 3.63 -23.96
CA ILE A 499 -15.80 2.54 -23.16
C ILE A 499 -16.50 1.20 -23.46
N PRO A 500 -15.78 0.07 -23.43
CA PRO A 500 -16.36 -1.26 -23.65
C PRO A 500 -17.23 -1.70 -22.46
N GLU A 501 -18.16 -2.62 -22.71
CA GLU A 501 -18.96 -3.22 -21.65
C GLU A 501 -18.30 -4.50 -21.12
N ASP A 502 -17.64 -4.43 -19.99
CA ASP A 502 -17.04 -5.59 -19.33
C ASP A 502 -16.95 -5.38 -17.80
N SER A 503 -16.62 -6.44 -17.07
CA SER A 503 -16.53 -6.42 -15.61
C SER A 503 -15.44 -5.47 -15.10
N ARG A 504 -14.31 -5.33 -15.80
CA ARG A 504 -13.24 -4.41 -15.39
C ARG A 504 -13.73 -2.98 -15.51
N THR A 505 -14.27 -2.62 -16.67
CA THR A 505 -14.83 -1.30 -16.93
C THR A 505 -15.91 -0.94 -15.91
N ALA A 506 -16.80 -1.89 -15.60
CA ALA A 506 -17.86 -1.71 -14.60
C ALA A 506 -17.30 -1.41 -13.20
N ASN A 507 -16.25 -2.11 -12.77
CA ASN A 507 -15.68 -1.98 -11.43
C ASN A 507 -14.56 -0.94 -11.31
N THR A 508 -14.17 -0.26 -12.40
CA THR A 508 -13.11 0.77 -12.36
C THR A 508 -13.54 2.14 -12.88
N VAL A 509 -13.97 2.25 -14.14
CA VAL A 509 -14.08 3.56 -14.81
C VAL A 509 -15.48 3.94 -15.28
N LYS A 510 -16.45 3.02 -15.29
CA LYS A 510 -17.79 3.29 -15.84
C LYS A 510 -18.49 4.45 -15.14
N SER A 511 -18.41 4.51 -13.80
CA SER A 511 -19.00 5.60 -13.01
C SER A 511 -18.36 6.96 -13.31
N ILE A 512 -17.02 7.05 -13.36
CA ILE A 512 -16.32 8.31 -13.63
C ILE A 512 -16.48 8.77 -15.09
N GLU A 513 -16.56 7.85 -16.05
CA GLU A 513 -16.83 8.17 -17.45
C GLU A 513 -18.27 8.66 -17.65
N PHE A 514 -19.23 8.12 -16.88
CA PHE A 514 -20.57 8.70 -16.82
C PHE A 514 -20.52 10.15 -16.32
N PHE A 515 -19.81 10.42 -15.22
CA PHE A 515 -19.65 11.78 -14.70
C PHE A 515 -19.03 12.74 -15.73
N LYS A 516 -17.99 12.31 -16.44
CA LYS A 516 -17.39 13.06 -17.55
C LYS A 516 -18.40 13.34 -18.67
N SER A 517 -19.29 12.38 -18.97
CA SER A 517 -20.34 12.58 -19.98
C SER A 517 -21.35 13.66 -19.57
N LEU A 518 -21.50 13.96 -18.29
CA LEU A 518 -22.34 15.06 -17.79
C LEU A 518 -21.63 16.42 -17.88
N ASN A 519 -20.28 16.46 -17.94
CA ASN A 519 -19.50 17.68 -17.84
C ASN A 519 -19.38 18.41 -19.19
N PRO A 520 -19.99 19.59 -19.37
CA PRO A 520 -19.94 20.33 -20.64
C PRO A 520 -18.53 20.82 -20.99
N TYR A 521 -17.66 21.08 -20.00
CA TYR A 521 -16.28 21.51 -20.21
C TYR A 521 -15.40 20.40 -20.80
N LEU A 522 -15.84 19.14 -20.71
CA LEU A 522 -15.19 17.98 -21.30
C LEU A 522 -15.86 17.52 -22.61
N ASN A 523 -16.72 18.36 -23.19
CA ASN A 523 -17.59 18.01 -24.33
C ASN A 523 -18.52 16.81 -24.04
N GLY A 524 -18.99 16.68 -22.80
CA GLY A 524 -19.87 15.61 -22.38
C GLY A 524 -21.19 15.56 -23.16
N THR A 525 -21.53 14.37 -23.67
CA THR A 525 -22.71 14.12 -24.51
C THR A 525 -24.04 14.14 -23.74
N ASN A 526 -23.99 14.02 -22.41
CA ASN A 526 -25.13 13.89 -21.51
C ASN A 526 -25.32 15.10 -20.59
N SER A 527 -24.75 16.26 -20.94
CA SER A 527 -24.89 17.51 -20.16
C SER A 527 -26.34 17.97 -19.94
N HIS A 528 -27.28 17.52 -20.77
CA HIS A 528 -28.72 17.77 -20.59
C HIS A 528 -29.34 17.02 -19.38
N LEU A 529 -28.66 16.04 -18.80
CA LEU A 529 -29.11 15.26 -17.65
C LEU A 529 -28.64 15.84 -16.31
N ARG A 530 -27.83 16.90 -16.31
CA ARG A 530 -27.26 17.51 -15.10
C ARG A 530 -28.35 17.92 -14.10
N ARG A 531 -28.10 17.62 -12.83
CA ARG A 531 -28.95 17.93 -11.67
C ARG A 531 -28.07 18.45 -10.54
N ASP A 532 -28.65 19.13 -9.55
CA ASP A 532 -27.90 19.72 -8.43
C ASP A 532 -27.09 18.67 -7.65
N PHE A 533 -27.62 17.46 -7.54
CA PHE A 533 -26.92 16.29 -7.02
C PHE A 533 -26.96 15.13 -8.00
N VAL A 534 -25.90 14.31 -8.01
CA VAL A 534 -25.79 13.09 -8.80
C VAL A 534 -25.34 11.95 -7.90
N SER A 535 -26.05 10.82 -7.97
CA SER A 535 -25.66 9.58 -7.28
C SER A 535 -25.23 8.51 -8.24
N LYS A 536 -24.22 7.74 -7.83
CA LYS A 536 -23.97 6.39 -8.33
C LYS A 536 -24.78 5.41 -7.50
N ALA A 537 -25.35 4.39 -8.13
CA ALA A 537 -26.04 3.29 -7.47
C ALA A 537 -25.71 1.94 -8.15
N ASP A 538 -25.64 0.85 -7.41
CA ASP A 538 -25.57 -0.50 -7.98
C ASP A 538 -26.97 -1.06 -8.24
N ASP A 539 -27.07 -2.05 -9.13
CA ASP A 539 -28.35 -2.66 -9.48
C ASP A 539 -28.88 -3.66 -8.43
N ASP A 540 -28.09 -3.97 -7.40
CA ASP A 540 -28.49 -4.72 -6.21
C ASP A 540 -28.70 -3.83 -4.97
N SER A 541 -28.85 -2.52 -5.18
CA SER A 541 -29.23 -1.54 -4.17
C SER A 541 -30.73 -1.24 -4.15
N PHE A 542 -31.33 -1.21 -2.96
CA PHE A 542 -32.65 -0.59 -2.74
C PHE A 542 -32.45 0.82 -2.18
N ILE A 543 -33.25 1.81 -2.61
CA ILE A 543 -33.07 3.21 -2.18
C ILE A 543 -34.39 3.81 -1.69
N TYR A 544 -34.46 4.17 -0.41
CA TYR A 544 -35.54 5.00 0.13
C TYR A 544 -35.32 6.48 -0.24
N ALA A 545 -35.57 6.80 -1.52
CA ALA A 545 -35.11 8.03 -2.15
C ALA A 545 -35.69 9.31 -1.53
N THR A 546 -36.99 9.34 -1.19
CA THR A 546 -37.62 10.54 -0.62
C THR A 546 -37.07 10.89 0.75
N GLU A 547 -36.84 9.91 1.63
CA GLU A 547 -36.27 10.16 2.96
C GLU A 547 -34.76 10.45 2.87
N PHE A 548 -34.01 9.78 1.99
CA PHE A 548 -32.61 10.12 1.75
C PHE A 548 -32.46 11.57 1.29
N ARG A 549 -33.28 12.01 0.32
CA ARG A 549 -33.32 13.40 -0.17
C ARG A 549 -33.61 14.38 0.97
N LYS A 550 -34.66 14.14 1.74
CA LYS A 550 -35.05 14.99 2.87
C LYS A 550 -33.98 15.08 3.95
N ARG A 551 -33.30 13.97 4.23
CA ARG A 551 -32.28 13.88 5.27
C ARG A 551 -30.96 14.52 4.86
N TYR A 552 -30.54 14.34 3.61
CA TYR A 552 -29.19 14.68 3.18
C TYR A 552 -29.12 15.77 2.10
N LEU A 553 -30.05 15.83 1.15
CA LEU A 553 -29.95 16.78 0.04
C LEU A 553 -30.60 18.11 0.38
N ASP A 554 -31.82 18.09 0.91
CA ASP A 554 -32.57 19.31 1.27
C ASP A 554 -31.84 20.15 2.32
N GLN A 555 -31.05 19.51 3.18
CA GLN A 555 -30.30 20.18 4.26
C GLN A 555 -28.95 20.74 3.80
N ASN A 556 -28.38 20.19 2.73
CA ASN A 556 -27.02 20.50 2.28
C ASN A 556 -26.98 21.13 0.88
N TYR A 557 -28.13 21.59 0.37
CA TYR A 557 -28.24 22.20 -0.95
C TYR A 557 -27.27 23.38 -1.19
N ALA A 558 -26.98 24.16 -0.15
CA ALA A 558 -26.09 25.31 -0.25
C ALA A 558 -24.58 24.94 -0.26
N GLN A 559 -24.22 23.66 -0.09
CA GLN A 559 -22.83 23.22 -0.05
C GLN A 559 -22.37 22.75 -1.44
N GLU A 560 -21.48 23.52 -2.06
CA GLU A 560 -21.07 23.30 -3.46
C GLU A 560 -20.20 22.07 -3.69
N ARG A 561 -19.33 21.69 -2.74
CA ARG A 561 -18.37 20.57 -2.87
C ARG A 561 -18.67 19.49 -1.84
N THR A 562 -19.70 18.68 -2.09
CA THR A 562 -20.24 17.74 -1.10
C THR A 562 -20.20 16.32 -1.62
N ILE A 563 -19.76 15.39 -0.77
CA ILE A 563 -19.84 13.94 -0.97
C ILE A 563 -20.64 13.35 0.19
N ILE A 564 -21.61 12.50 -0.12
CA ILE A 564 -22.52 11.88 0.85
C ILE A 564 -22.52 10.38 0.61
N GLY A 565 -22.08 9.61 1.60
CA GLY A 565 -22.01 8.16 1.47
C GLY A 565 -21.47 7.49 2.72
N ARG A 566 -21.37 6.15 2.68
CA ARG A 566 -20.65 5.40 3.71
C ARG A 566 -19.16 5.71 3.59
N ASN A 567 -18.51 5.93 4.72
CA ASN A 567 -17.07 6.16 4.76
C ASN A 567 -16.37 4.79 4.73
N CYS A 568 -15.54 4.52 3.72
CA CYS A 568 -14.46 3.52 3.84
C CYS A 568 -13.15 4.24 4.06
N SER A 569 -12.70 4.30 5.31
CA SER A 569 -11.30 4.62 5.64
C SER A 569 -10.54 3.38 6.09
N GLY A 570 -11.23 2.23 6.23
CA GLY A 570 -10.63 0.96 6.61
C GLY A 570 -10.02 0.16 5.45
N CYS A 571 -10.42 0.44 4.20
CA CYS A 571 -9.98 -0.32 3.03
C CYS A 571 -8.90 0.38 2.19
N LYS A 572 -8.84 1.71 2.22
CA LYS A 572 -7.84 2.55 1.53
C LYS A 572 -7.38 3.67 2.47
N PRO A 573 -6.14 4.17 2.34
CA PRO A 573 -5.56 5.17 3.27
C PRO A 573 -6.11 6.59 3.12
N TYR A 574 -7.18 6.77 2.36
CA TYR A 574 -7.79 8.06 2.06
C TYR A 574 -9.30 7.96 2.16
N LEU A 575 -9.94 9.11 2.42
CA LEU A 575 -11.37 9.21 2.54
C LEU A 575 -12.03 9.05 1.17
N TYR A 576 -12.92 8.08 1.05
CA TYR A 576 -13.80 7.95 -0.10
C TYR A 576 -15.19 7.48 0.33
N ALA A 577 -16.19 7.79 -0.51
CA ALA A 577 -17.52 7.25 -0.33
C ALA A 577 -17.51 5.85 -0.91
N ALA A 578 -17.50 4.86 -0.03
CA ALA A 578 -17.57 3.46 -0.42
C ALA A 578 -19.00 2.97 -0.52
N GLY A 579 -19.11 1.93 -1.32
CA GLY A 579 -20.26 1.09 -1.40
C GLY A 579 -21.21 1.55 -2.49
N GLN A 580 -22.15 0.65 -2.71
CA GLN A 580 -23.20 0.63 -3.70
C GLN A 580 -23.97 1.90 -4.02
N PHE A 581 -23.90 2.93 -3.17
CA PHE A 581 -24.66 4.16 -3.35
C PHE A 581 -23.99 5.33 -2.62
N TYR A 582 -23.56 6.32 -3.40
CA TYR A 582 -23.05 7.59 -2.90
C TYR A 582 -23.57 8.72 -3.77
N THR A 583 -23.59 9.92 -3.20
CA THR A 583 -24.13 11.12 -3.84
C THR A 583 -23.13 12.26 -3.76
N MET A 584 -22.96 12.98 -4.86
CA MET A 584 -22.10 14.16 -4.93
C MET A 584 -22.88 15.35 -5.45
N SER A 585 -22.51 16.55 -5.00
CA SER A 585 -23.01 17.80 -5.59
C SER A 585 -22.49 17.96 -7.02
N LEU A 586 -23.22 18.67 -7.87
CA LEU A 586 -22.83 18.90 -9.27
C LEU A 586 -21.44 19.53 -9.43
N PRO A 587 -21.04 20.54 -8.62
CA PRO A 587 -19.68 21.06 -8.71
C PRO A 587 -18.63 19.99 -8.34
N MET A 588 -18.90 19.14 -7.34
CA MET A 588 -17.98 18.03 -7.02
C MET A 588 -17.83 17.05 -8.19
N ILE A 589 -18.94 16.71 -8.88
CA ILE A 589 -18.94 15.88 -10.09
C ILE A 589 -18.07 16.52 -11.19
N ASP A 590 -18.22 17.83 -11.43
CA ASP A 590 -17.44 18.53 -12.44
C ASP A 590 -15.94 18.47 -12.15
N HIS A 591 -15.55 18.72 -10.90
CA HIS A 591 -14.15 18.69 -10.46
C HIS A 591 -13.57 17.29 -10.57
N ILE A 592 -14.20 16.26 -10.01
CA ILE A 592 -13.72 14.88 -10.09
C ILE A 592 -13.60 14.42 -11.55
N SER A 593 -14.54 14.81 -12.41
CA SER A 593 -14.47 14.52 -13.85
C SER A 593 -13.27 15.18 -14.51
N GLN A 594 -12.98 16.43 -14.18
CA GLN A 594 -11.82 17.16 -14.70
C GLN A 594 -10.51 16.54 -14.21
N LEU A 595 -10.44 16.19 -12.91
CA LEU A 595 -9.28 15.51 -12.33
C LEU A 595 -8.96 14.22 -13.06
N HIS A 596 -9.96 13.36 -13.27
CA HIS A 596 -9.77 12.11 -14.02
C HIS A 596 -9.41 12.35 -15.49
N ALA A 597 -9.98 13.37 -16.12
CA ALA A 597 -9.64 13.73 -17.50
C ALA A 597 -8.17 14.18 -17.64
N THR A 598 -7.62 14.84 -16.61
CA THR A 598 -6.21 15.26 -16.56
C THR A 598 -5.26 14.17 -16.06
N ASN A 599 -5.73 13.29 -15.18
CA ASN A 599 -4.96 12.21 -14.60
C ASN A 599 -5.75 10.90 -14.76
N LYS A 600 -5.51 10.25 -15.90
CA LYS A 600 -6.30 9.09 -16.31
C LYS A 600 -5.87 7.86 -15.52
N ILE A 601 -6.65 7.51 -14.50
CA ILE A 601 -6.46 6.29 -13.69
C ILE A 601 -7.53 5.27 -14.11
N ILE A 602 -7.10 4.08 -14.50
CA ILE A 602 -8.00 3.03 -15.03
C ILE A 602 -7.96 1.71 -14.23
N ASN A 603 -6.99 1.56 -13.33
CA ASN A 603 -6.71 0.35 -12.55
C ASN A 603 -7.00 0.56 -11.06
N MET A 604 -8.14 1.18 -10.75
CA MET A 604 -8.58 1.42 -9.38
C MET A 604 -10.05 1.07 -9.27
N ASP A 605 -10.44 0.46 -8.14
CA ASP A 605 -11.84 0.29 -7.76
C ASP A 605 -12.61 1.62 -7.92
N GLU A 606 -13.77 1.57 -8.56
CA GLU A 606 -14.50 2.77 -8.99
C GLU A 606 -14.89 3.71 -7.85
N ASP A 607 -15.14 3.18 -6.65
CA ASP A 607 -15.48 3.97 -5.47
C ASP A 607 -14.21 4.63 -4.91
N ALA A 608 -13.13 3.84 -4.78
CA ALA A 608 -11.83 4.31 -4.31
C ALA A 608 -11.18 5.33 -5.27
N LEU A 609 -11.42 5.20 -6.57
CA LEU A 609 -10.91 6.10 -7.61
C LEU A 609 -11.26 7.56 -7.31
N ASN A 610 -12.49 7.83 -6.89
CA ASN A 610 -12.93 9.18 -6.55
C ASN A 610 -12.11 9.77 -5.39
N GLY A 611 -11.82 8.97 -4.35
CA GLY A 611 -10.99 9.39 -3.23
C GLY A 611 -9.53 9.65 -3.61
N LEU A 612 -8.97 8.79 -4.47
CA LEU A 612 -7.60 8.93 -4.95
C LEU A 612 -7.41 10.19 -5.80
N LEU A 613 -8.38 10.51 -6.67
CA LEU A 613 -8.34 11.73 -7.48
C LEU A 613 -8.32 13.00 -6.61
N LEU A 614 -9.09 13.00 -5.51
CA LEU A 614 -9.11 14.11 -4.55
C LEU A 614 -7.81 14.19 -3.74
N LEU A 615 -7.27 13.04 -3.29
CA LEU A 615 -6.00 13.00 -2.55
C LEU A 615 -4.83 13.57 -3.37
N ASN A 616 -4.76 13.20 -4.65
CA ASN A 616 -3.69 13.61 -5.55
C ASN A 616 -3.76 15.08 -5.98
N ASN A 617 -4.78 15.83 -5.54
CA ASN A 617 -4.93 17.24 -5.85
C ASN A 617 -4.91 18.10 -4.57
N HIS A 618 -3.90 18.95 -4.44
CA HIS A 618 -3.73 19.86 -3.29
C HIS A 618 -4.91 20.82 -3.06
N GLU A 619 -5.73 21.13 -4.09
CA GLU A 619 -6.95 21.93 -3.97
C GLU A 619 -8.05 21.20 -3.17
N PHE A 620 -7.97 19.87 -3.06
CA PHE A 620 -8.96 19.00 -2.41
C PHE A 620 -8.45 18.36 -1.12
N HIS A 621 -7.64 19.11 -0.35
CA HIS A 621 -7.41 18.81 1.05
C HIS A 621 -8.76 18.59 1.79
N PRO A 622 -8.89 17.69 2.78
CA PRO A 622 -10.15 17.41 3.49
C PRO A 622 -10.86 18.62 4.13
N GLN A 623 -10.25 19.80 4.11
CA GLN A 623 -10.84 21.06 4.56
C GLN A 623 -11.57 21.83 3.44
N ASN A 624 -11.40 21.44 2.18
CA ASN A 624 -11.86 22.16 0.98
C ASN A 624 -13.09 21.52 0.32
N TYR A 625 -13.58 20.41 0.86
CA TYR A 625 -14.85 19.79 0.51
C TYR A 625 -15.51 19.18 1.74
N THR A 626 -16.81 18.97 1.68
CA THR A 626 -17.60 18.40 2.78
C THR A 626 -17.89 16.94 2.52
N PHE A 627 -17.50 16.06 3.45
CA PHE A 627 -17.89 14.66 3.43
C PHE A 627 -18.95 14.40 4.51
N ILE A 628 -20.14 13.99 4.10
CA ILE A 628 -21.27 13.69 4.98
C ILE A 628 -21.37 12.17 5.13
N HIS A 629 -21.04 11.70 6.33
CA HIS A 629 -21.07 10.27 6.65
C HIS A 629 -22.51 9.76 6.79
N VAL A 630 -22.84 8.71 6.03
CA VAL A 630 -24.06 7.92 6.19
C VAL A 630 -23.74 6.74 7.10
N GLU A 631 -24.37 6.71 8.27
CA GLU A 631 -24.19 5.65 9.27
C GLU A 631 -24.68 4.29 8.77
N ASN A 632 -24.04 3.21 9.21
CA ASN A 632 -24.37 1.83 8.80
C ASN A 632 -25.84 1.45 9.03
N LYS A 633 -26.44 1.89 10.15
CA LYS A 633 -27.87 1.64 10.43
C LYS A 633 -28.83 2.12 9.33
N PHE A 634 -28.39 3.08 8.51
CA PHE A 634 -29.14 3.61 7.36
C PHE A 634 -28.75 2.95 6.04
N ALA A 635 -27.46 2.71 5.80
CA ALA A 635 -26.94 2.11 4.57
C ALA A 635 -25.97 0.97 4.90
N PHE A 636 -26.27 -0.25 4.44
CA PHE A 636 -25.63 -1.48 4.93
C PHE A 636 -25.74 -2.63 3.93
N ASP A 637 -24.92 -3.65 4.15
CA ASP A 637 -25.00 -4.92 3.42
C ASP A 637 -26.13 -5.78 3.99
N TRP A 638 -27.12 -6.14 3.18
CA TRP A 638 -28.27 -6.88 3.67
C TRP A 638 -27.85 -8.30 4.07
N SER A 639 -28.15 -8.66 5.32
CA SER A 639 -27.99 -10.01 5.84
C SER A 639 -29.25 -10.42 6.60
N PRO A 640 -29.97 -11.48 6.19
CA PRO A 640 -31.16 -11.92 6.90
C PRO A 640 -30.84 -12.54 8.28
N ALA A 641 -29.59 -12.94 8.52
CA ALA A 641 -29.17 -13.63 9.74
C ALA A 641 -28.72 -12.67 10.85
N ILE A 642 -28.29 -11.46 10.51
CA ILE A 642 -27.63 -10.56 11.45
C ILE A 642 -28.62 -9.48 11.94
N ASN A 643 -28.88 -9.50 13.25
CA ASN A 643 -29.75 -8.55 13.94
C ASN A 643 -28.97 -7.52 14.77
N ASP A 644 -27.98 -6.87 14.17
CA ASP A 644 -27.23 -5.81 14.82
C ASP A 644 -27.01 -4.66 13.84
N SER A 645 -27.79 -3.58 14.01
CA SER A 645 -27.74 -2.40 13.15
C SER A 645 -26.48 -1.54 13.32
N SER A 646 -25.58 -1.90 14.24
CA SER A 646 -24.28 -1.23 14.36
C SER A 646 -23.23 -1.81 13.40
N LEU A 647 -23.44 -3.04 12.93
CA LEU A 647 -22.52 -3.72 12.00
C LEU A 647 -22.68 -3.23 10.56
N ASN A 648 -21.71 -3.54 9.72
CA ASN A 648 -21.75 -3.20 8.29
C ASN A 648 -22.78 -4.03 7.51
N ASN A 649 -23.14 -5.21 8.04
CA ASN A 649 -24.10 -6.12 7.47
C ASN A 649 -25.20 -6.46 8.47
N HIS A 650 -26.46 -6.25 8.08
CA HIS A 650 -27.60 -6.56 8.95
C HIS A 650 -28.91 -6.64 8.16
N ARG A 651 -29.97 -7.09 8.83
CA ARG A 651 -31.32 -7.10 8.27
C ARG A 651 -31.95 -5.71 8.26
N VAL A 652 -33.04 -5.56 7.50
CA VAL A 652 -33.79 -4.30 7.43
C VAL A 652 -34.33 -3.91 8.81
N THR A 653 -34.15 -2.64 9.16
CA THR A 653 -34.63 -1.98 10.36
C THR A 653 -35.54 -0.81 10.00
N ILE A 654 -36.23 -0.23 10.98
CA ILE A 654 -37.15 0.90 10.74
C ILE A 654 -36.46 2.14 10.13
N ASP A 655 -35.17 2.31 10.40
CA ASP A 655 -34.38 3.45 9.94
C ASP A 655 -33.70 3.20 8.59
N SER A 656 -33.83 2.00 8.02
CA SER A 656 -33.11 1.61 6.80
C SER A 656 -33.43 2.53 5.62
N LEU A 657 -32.39 3.02 4.96
CA LEU A 657 -32.47 3.85 3.75
C LEU A 657 -31.95 3.13 2.51
N ASN A 658 -30.88 2.34 2.65
CA ASN A 658 -30.19 1.73 1.52
C ASN A 658 -29.59 0.34 1.85
N PRO A 659 -30.42 -0.72 1.88
CA PRO A 659 -29.93 -2.11 1.91
C PRO A 659 -29.17 -2.48 0.62
N HIS A 660 -28.09 -3.27 0.72
CA HIS A 660 -27.19 -3.72 -0.36
C HIS A 660 -27.09 -5.24 -0.48
N LYS A 661 -26.37 -5.74 -1.49
CA LYS A 661 -25.94 -7.12 -1.71
C LYS A 661 -27.09 -8.09 -1.92
N MET A 662 -28.22 -7.59 -2.41
CA MET A 662 -29.38 -8.40 -2.79
C MET A 662 -29.18 -9.00 -4.18
N LYS A 663 -28.15 -9.86 -4.31
CA LYS A 663 -27.73 -10.46 -5.58
C LYS A 663 -28.84 -11.28 -6.24
N GLN A 664 -29.72 -11.91 -5.45
CA GLN A 664 -30.88 -12.63 -5.97
C GLN A 664 -32.12 -11.73 -6.09
N ASP A 665 -32.93 -11.96 -7.13
CA ASP A 665 -34.18 -11.20 -7.33
C ASP A 665 -35.17 -11.40 -6.17
N ALA A 666 -35.17 -12.60 -5.57
CA ALA A 666 -36.06 -12.94 -4.45
C ALA A 666 -35.74 -12.10 -3.21
N ASP A 667 -34.46 -11.98 -2.87
CA ASP A 667 -34.00 -11.18 -1.73
C ASP A 667 -34.34 -9.70 -1.93
N TYR A 668 -34.12 -9.19 -3.14
CA TYR A 668 -34.45 -7.80 -3.46
C TYR A 668 -35.94 -7.53 -3.36
N LEU A 669 -36.78 -8.43 -3.90
CA LEU A 669 -38.24 -8.29 -3.81
C LEU A 669 -38.74 -8.44 -2.37
N LEU A 670 -38.12 -9.31 -1.57
CA LEU A 670 -38.40 -9.44 -0.14
C LEU A 670 -38.11 -8.11 0.56
N VAL A 671 -36.89 -7.57 0.40
CA VAL A 671 -36.52 -6.28 0.99
C VAL A 671 -37.45 -5.17 0.50
N ALA A 672 -37.69 -5.08 -0.80
CA ALA A 672 -38.59 -4.07 -1.37
C ALA A 672 -40.01 -4.15 -0.81
N SER A 673 -40.50 -5.34 -0.48
CA SER A 673 -41.83 -5.54 0.13
C SER A 673 -41.94 -4.99 1.55
N LEU A 674 -40.80 -4.75 2.22
CA LEU A 674 -40.76 -4.15 3.56
C LEU A 674 -40.89 -2.63 3.53
N PHE A 675 -40.86 -2.00 2.35
CA PHE A 675 -40.96 -0.55 2.20
C PHE A 675 -42.31 -0.14 1.63
N GLY A 676 -42.94 0.83 2.28
CA GLY A 676 -44.12 1.54 1.81
C GLY A 676 -43.85 3.03 1.57
N PRO A 677 -44.88 3.82 1.21
CA PRO A 677 -44.72 5.26 0.93
C PRO A 677 -44.11 6.06 2.10
N ASP A 678 -44.40 5.64 3.33
CA ASP A 678 -43.98 6.29 4.58
C ASP A 678 -42.73 5.63 5.22
N GLY A 679 -42.07 4.71 4.49
CA GLY A 679 -40.85 4.04 4.92
C GLY A 679 -41.06 2.58 5.23
N VAL A 680 -40.24 2.03 6.14
CA VAL A 680 -40.27 0.61 6.46
C VAL A 680 -41.55 0.24 7.21
N ASP A 681 -42.27 -0.78 6.75
CA ASP A 681 -43.45 -1.32 7.40
C ASP A 681 -43.03 -2.15 8.63
N HIS A 682 -43.17 -1.53 9.80
CA HIS A 682 -42.82 -2.10 11.09
C HIS A 682 -43.52 -3.45 11.33
N ALA A 683 -44.78 -3.59 10.94
CA ALA A 683 -45.54 -4.82 11.18
C ALA A 683 -45.00 -5.98 10.33
N MET A 684 -44.54 -5.68 9.11
CA MET A 684 -43.92 -6.67 8.23
C MET A 684 -42.57 -7.13 8.76
N VAL A 685 -41.73 -6.20 9.22
CA VAL A 685 -40.43 -6.53 9.83
C VAL A 685 -40.60 -7.39 11.08
N GLU A 686 -41.50 -7.02 12.00
CA GLU A 686 -41.80 -7.82 13.19
C GLU A 686 -42.36 -9.22 12.87
N SER A 687 -43.14 -9.35 11.79
CA SER A 687 -43.69 -10.64 11.37
C SER A 687 -42.60 -11.59 10.84
N LEU A 688 -41.60 -11.06 10.13
CA LEU A 688 -40.46 -11.85 9.65
C LEU A 688 -39.60 -12.35 10.81
N ASP A 689 -39.38 -11.49 11.82
CA ASP A 689 -38.65 -11.84 13.04
C ASP A 689 -39.30 -13.00 13.80
N GLN A 690 -40.63 -13.00 13.88
CA GLN A 690 -41.37 -14.08 14.53
C GLN A 690 -41.33 -15.37 13.71
N THR A 691 -41.25 -15.32 12.39
CA THR A 691 -41.28 -16.52 11.54
C THR A 691 -39.91 -17.22 11.50
N GLN A 692 -38.82 -16.46 11.61
CA GLN A 692 -37.45 -16.98 11.66
C GLN A 692 -37.08 -17.59 13.03
N SER A 693 -37.76 -17.23 14.13
CA SER A 693 -37.47 -17.82 15.45
C SER A 693 -38.09 -19.22 15.67
N TYR A 694 -38.86 -19.74 14.71
CA TYR A 694 -39.55 -21.05 14.80
C TYR A 694 -39.02 -22.10 13.81
N LEU A 695 -38.07 -21.72 12.95
CA LEU A 695 -37.24 -22.63 12.14
C LEU A 695 -35.88 -22.76 12.83
#